data_AF-A0A1F9LJU4-F1
#
_entry.id   AF-A0A1F9LJU4-F1
#
_cell.length_a   1.000
_cell.length_b   1.000
_cell.length_c   1.000
_cell.angle_alpha   90.00
_cell.angle_beta   90.00
_cell.angle_gamma   90.00
#
_symmetry.space_group_name_H-M   'P 1'
#
loop_
_entity.id
_entity.type
_entity.pdbx_description
1 polymer ?
#
loop_
_entity_poly.entity_id
_entity_poly.type
_entity_poly.pdbx_seq_one_letter_code
_entity_poly.pdbx_strand_id
1 'polypeptide(L)'
;MESVKKQHNDPDIMIKWNHFSEEEKIMAIRDNAELDPEMAIIPAFSGITSYHFAVRNEAKKALEGIRSQINTLLTDAENKEHYLKGMKASASVCYRIYALIKPDMPQNEIGYFFKLLLEFQGKGPYFAYMVLYRGILRLDAMEHIMNGVSDLRRLALVDQYLQTGPGIRLKFGGSFIRILRSIKQREAVIQFYAGLFDRQQDADPFLNNISLDLRDPGKIQAIELQSHSPEVKIRGLKALAMLSAKVSSDLLVDILTTEKVPKIRWTIYEIIENSSVGVYADLFDPVWKIFCKCNKEEAVKAFKALVVSGNFPLYTLLEMVRKNYPSLMPMIYNEISNLSRISFFMIQDIALNKEKYLDANVDVNLACVLGMIQKRPERVVRILKKYDNIAKDGIREAITRFIEKTKNLLSKEKAGIETEFETMVQKISQESIKDTGIIRSLFKEPIEKKLERLKKNIPGDILHFDGETIKNADLSSCEFMVSHYFFYSCVFNRCDLSRSVFINADFKKTIFYNTDMRQAQFDSACFDHAVFINVNAEGALFKKCSFQNASLFNCSFNHALLPEALFLNSIISKTSFSRTDLSGSCFAFSKLSALSFVGSNINQADFSEVSARFCRFPSSSKAVIRTDHIDYNARRFQLSWEDMPQINEEILTKINMLIFSEFIHYGELKFLKQNQFSLLTAFDIFQDKQADLFQMIPFLLHENIEFPGIDPIDVKTPSGIYDYLPSPETQEVLRRYIKKEQILARWSPNPLIEGVFTIGSTGSIAQTSDSDIDYWVCINEQQFNSGVVRLLQTKLEMIEHLAWKGFGTKVTFFLVDILKAKNNAFGDSTLESSGSAQSRLLKEEFYRTMIHVAGKIPLWSVLPTSISLQYYNIILANVSEVSSLMRYIDLGDIHAIPTSEYYGASIWQMFKWLKSPFKSVIKMALLEKYSYEYGKESLLCNKYKDEWMNSGTRLQLAQNDSYYILLNNLIRYFESAGDEETVSLLLTCFFLKL
;
A
#
# COMPACT_ATOMS: atom_id res chain seq x y z
N MET A 1 -29.49 -1.47 -45.77
CA MET A 1 -29.57 -1.71 -44.31
C MET A 1 -28.34 -2.44 -43.77
N GLU A 2 -27.84 -3.51 -44.39
CA GLU A 2 -26.57 -4.16 -43.95
C GLU A 2 -25.30 -3.32 -44.17
N SER A 3 -25.28 -2.41 -45.16
CA SER A 3 -24.19 -1.47 -45.39
C SER A 3 -24.09 -0.36 -44.34
N VAL A 4 -25.22 0.02 -43.73
CA VAL A 4 -25.31 1.06 -42.68
C VAL A 4 -24.87 0.48 -41.33
N LYS A 5 -25.24 -0.78 -41.01
CA LYS A 5 -24.73 -1.50 -39.83
C LYS A 5 -23.20 -1.69 -39.83
N LYS A 6 -22.57 -1.81 -41.00
CA LYS A 6 -21.09 -1.89 -41.10
C LYS A 6 -20.38 -0.54 -40.91
N GLN A 7 -21.05 0.59 -41.12
CA GLN A 7 -20.47 1.92 -40.87
C GLN A 7 -20.58 2.35 -39.40
N HIS A 8 -21.51 1.80 -38.63
CA HIS A 8 -21.75 2.18 -37.23
C HIS A 8 -21.05 1.27 -36.19
N ASN A 9 -20.45 0.15 -36.60
CA ASN A 9 -19.57 -0.68 -35.74
C ASN A 9 -18.08 -0.30 -35.89
N ASP A 10 -17.81 0.92 -36.36
CA ASP A 10 -16.46 1.40 -36.65
C ASP A 10 -15.78 1.90 -35.35
N PRO A 11 -14.61 1.37 -34.96
CA PRO A 11 -13.84 1.89 -33.82
C PRO A 11 -13.46 3.38 -33.96
N ASP A 12 -13.63 3.95 -35.16
CA ASP A 12 -13.33 5.34 -35.49
C ASP A 12 -14.58 6.26 -35.48
N ILE A 13 -15.68 5.86 -34.80
CA ILE A 13 -16.90 6.70 -34.61
C ILE A 13 -16.56 8.14 -34.17
N MET A 14 -15.54 8.35 -33.35
CA MET A 14 -15.15 9.69 -32.90
C MET A 14 -14.70 10.62 -34.04
N ILE A 15 -14.05 10.07 -35.08
CA ILE A 15 -13.57 10.84 -36.23
C ILE A 15 -14.76 11.34 -37.06
N LYS A 16 -15.81 10.51 -37.17
CA LYS A 16 -17.00 10.80 -37.97
C LYS A 16 -18.10 11.51 -37.19
N TRP A 17 -18.02 11.52 -35.85
CA TRP A 17 -19.06 12.03 -34.95
C TRP A 17 -19.50 13.45 -35.27
N ASN A 18 -18.54 14.33 -35.58
CA ASN A 18 -18.82 15.73 -35.90
C ASN A 18 -19.52 15.91 -37.27
N HIS A 19 -19.51 14.88 -38.12
CA HIS A 19 -20.14 14.89 -39.43
C HIS A 19 -21.48 14.14 -39.46
N PHE A 20 -21.84 13.45 -38.37
CA PHE A 20 -23.14 12.78 -38.24
C PHE A 20 -24.27 13.78 -38.00
N SER A 21 -25.39 13.55 -38.69
CA SER A 21 -26.70 14.14 -38.40
C SER A 21 -27.21 13.71 -37.00
N GLU A 22 -28.28 14.36 -36.53
CA GLU A 22 -28.89 14.02 -35.23
C GLU A 22 -29.36 12.56 -35.18
N GLU A 23 -29.99 12.08 -36.25
CA GLU A 23 -30.48 10.70 -36.36
C GLU A 23 -29.33 9.68 -36.41
N GLU A 24 -28.27 9.96 -37.17
CA GLU A 24 -27.08 9.11 -37.24
C GLU A 24 -26.35 9.04 -35.89
N LYS A 25 -26.32 10.13 -35.12
CA LYS A 25 -25.77 10.12 -33.74
C LYS A 25 -26.61 9.24 -32.81
N ILE A 26 -27.93 9.33 -32.89
CA ILE A 26 -28.84 8.48 -32.09
C ILE A 26 -28.69 7.01 -32.48
N MET A 27 -28.63 6.69 -33.78
CA MET A 27 -28.41 5.32 -34.26
C MET A 27 -27.05 4.78 -33.84
N ALA A 28 -25.98 5.58 -33.95
CA ALA A 28 -24.65 5.17 -33.51
C ALA A 28 -24.61 4.86 -32.00
N ILE A 29 -25.32 5.61 -31.16
CA ILE A 29 -25.43 5.30 -29.72
C ILE A 29 -26.17 3.97 -29.51
N ARG A 30 -27.30 3.76 -30.19
CA ARG A 30 -28.14 2.56 -30.03
C ARG A 30 -27.44 1.29 -30.51
N ASP A 31 -26.87 1.33 -31.70
CA ASP A 31 -26.24 0.17 -32.34
C ASP A 31 -25.02 -0.34 -31.54
N ASN A 32 -24.38 0.54 -30.77
CA ASN A 32 -23.22 0.20 -29.94
C ASN A 32 -23.55 -0.09 -28.46
N ALA A 33 -24.80 0.09 -28.02
CA ALA A 33 -25.17 -0.05 -26.61
C ALA A 33 -25.04 -1.49 -26.07
N GLU A 34 -25.11 -2.49 -26.96
CA GLU A 34 -24.97 -3.91 -26.61
C GLU A 34 -23.52 -4.44 -26.72
N LEU A 35 -22.58 -3.60 -27.18
CA LEU A 35 -21.17 -3.97 -27.23
C LEU A 35 -20.55 -4.02 -25.83
N ASP A 36 -19.30 -4.49 -25.76
CA ASP A 36 -18.51 -4.44 -24.53
C ASP A 36 -18.50 -3.00 -23.97
N PRO A 37 -18.65 -2.81 -22.64
CA PRO A 37 -18.68 -1.50 -21.99
C PRO A 37 -17.59 -0.51 -22.45
N GLU A 38 -16.39 -1.01 -22.74
CA GLU A 38 -15.26 -0.18 -23.18
C GLU A 38 -15.43 0.41 -24.58
N MET A 39 -16.22 -0.26 -25.44
CA MET A 39 -16.56 0.21 -26.78
C MET A 39 -17.84 1.04 -26.76
N ALA A 40 -18.87 0.57 -26.04
CA ALA A 40 -20.18 1.21 -25.94
C ALA A 40 -20.09 2.63 -25.35
N ILE A 41 -19.12 2.88 -24.47
CA ILE A 41 -18.94 4.19 -23.84
C ILE A 41 -18.57 5.29 -24.84
N ILE A 42 -17.89 4.98 -25.94
CA ILE A 42 -17.37 5.99 -26.89
C ILE A 42 -18.49 6.83 -27.53
N PRO A 43 -19.52 6.23 -28.18
CA PRO A 43 -20.63 6.99 -28.73
C PRO A 43 -21.53 7.59 -27.64
N ALA A 44 -21.79 6.87 -26.54
CA ALA A 44 -22.60 7.37 -25.42
C ALA A 44 -22.00 8.66 -24.84
N PHE A 45 -20.69 8.66 -24.64
CA PHE A 45 -19.92 9.80 -24.19
C PHE A 45 -19.98 10.98 -25.16
N SER A 46 -19.74 10.73 -26.45
CA SER A 46 -19.79 11.78 -27.48
C SER A 46 -21.18 12.42 -27.58
N GLY A 47 -22.23 11.65 -27.25
CA GLY A 47 -23.60 12.13 -27.18
C GLY A 47 -23.93 12.96 -25.94
N ILE A 48 -23.25 12.75 -24.81
CA ILE A 48 -23.62 13.44 -23.56
C ILE A 48 -23.32 14.94 -23.58
N THR A 49 -22.29 15.32 -24.33
CA THR A 49 -21.89 16.71 -24.55
C THR A 49 -22.55 17.33 -25.80
N SER A 50 -23.50 16.63 -26.44
CA SER A 50 -24.19 17.12 -27.63
C SER A 50 -25.12 18.30 -27.31
N TYR A 51 -25.24 19.26 -28.23
CA TYR A 51 -26.22 20.35 -28.14
C TYR A 51 -27.67 19.88 -28.34
N HIS A 52 -27.88 18.70 -28.94
CA HIS A 52 -29.21 18.15 -29.22
C HIS A 52 -29.76 17.36 -28.03
N PHE A 53 -30.96 17.71 -27.58
CA PHE A 53 -31.60 17.07 -26.43
C PHE A 53 -31.85 15.58 -26.63
N ALA A 54 -32.31 15.15 -27.82
CA ALA A 54 -32.61 13.74 -28.09
C ALA A 54 -31.33 12.88 -28.05
N VAL A 55 -30.23 13.37 -28.63
CA VAL A 55 -28.91 12.70 -28.56
C VAL A 55 -28.43 12.57 -27.12
N ARG A 56 -28.54 13.64 -26.30
CA ARG A 56 -28.17 13.58 -24.87
C ARG A 56 -29.01 12.58 -24.09
N ASN A 57 -30.31 12.50 -24.39
CA ASN A 57 -31.21 11.57 -23.71
C ASN A 57 -30.88 10.11 -24.06
N GLU A 58 -30.58 9.83 -25.33
CA GLU A 58 -30.17 8.49 -25.76
C GLU A 58 -28.81 8.11 -25.15
N ALA A 59 -27.86 9.04 -25.11
CA ALA A 59 -26.56 8.84 -24.44
C ALA A 59 -26.73 8.45 -22.96
N LYS A 60 -27.64 9.10 -22.23
CA LYS A 60 -27.94 8.75 -20.83
C LYS A 60 -28.46 7.33 -20.68
N LYS A 61 -29.38 6.90 -21.55
CA LYS A 61 -29.88 5.51 -21.57
C LYS A 61 -28.77 4.50 -21.84
N ALA A 62 -27.89 4.81 -22.79
CA ALA A 62 -26.74 3.94 -23.08
C ALA A 62 -25.80 3.82 -21.87
N LEU A 63 -25.53 4.92 -21.15
CA LEU A 63 -24.75 4.87 -19.90
C LEU A 63 -25.40 4.02 -18.82
N GLU A 64 -26.73 4.06 -18.68
CA GLU A 64 -27.46 3.18 -17.75
C GLU A 64 -27.30 1.70 -18.13
N GLY A 65 -27.37 1.38 -19.42
CA GLY A 65 -27.10 0.04 -19.96
C GLY A 65 -25.68 -0.44 -19.66
N ILE A 66 -24.68 0.39 -19.95
CA ILE A 66 -23.26 0.12 -19.67
C ILE A 66 -23.04 -0.13 -18.17
N ARG A 67 -23.64 0.72 -17.31
CA ARG A 67 -23.59 0.55 -15.86
C ARG A 67 -24.21 -0.78 -15.43
N SER A 68 -25.34 -1.17 -16.01
CA SER A 68 -25.98 -2.45 -15.72
C SER A 68 -25.10 -3.64 -16.11
N GLN A 69 -24.49 -3.61 -17.30
CA GLN A 69 -23.56 -4.66 -17.75
C GLN A 69 -22.37 -4.82 -16.80
N ILE A 70 -21.74 -3.70 -16.41
CA ILE A 70 -20.63 -3.71 -15.45
C ILE A 70 -21.08 -4.29 -14.11
N ASN A 71 -22.24 -3.87 -13.59
CA ASN A 71 -22.75 -4.38 -12.32
C ASN A 71 -22.97 -5.90 -12.36
N THR A 72 -23.54 -6.44 -13.44
CA THR A 72 -23.73 -7.89 -13.62
C THR A 72 -22.40 -8.64 -13.52
N LEU A 73 -21.35 -8.13 -14.17
CA LEU A 73 -20.00 -8.71 -14.10
C LEU A 73 -19.41 -8.65 -12.69
N LEU A 74 -19.65 -7.57 -11.95
CA LEU A 74 -19.15 -7.38 -10.59
C LEU A 74 -19.90 -8.20 -9.53
N THR A 75 -21.16 -8.58 -9.78
CA THR A 75 -21.96 -9.39 -8.85
C THR A 75 -21.69 -10.89 -8.91
N ASP A 76 -20.99 -11.37 -9.94
CA ASP A 76 -20.64 -12.79 -10.12
C ASP A 76 -19.43 -13.19 -9.26
N ALA A 77 -19.67 -13.35 -7.95
CA ALA A 77 -18.61 -13.61 -6.96
C ALA A 77 -17.96 -14.99 -7.08
N GLU A 78 -18.60 -15.96 -7.73
CA GLU A 78 -18.07 -17.31 -7.90
C GLU A 78 -17.14 -17.41 -9.12
N ASN A 79 -17.28 -16.50 -10.10
CA ASN A 79 -16.41 -16.42 -11.28
C ASN A 79 -15.42 -15.23 -11.20
N LYS A 80 -14.21 -15.52 -10.73
CA LYS A 80 -13.12 -14.52 -10.64
C LYS A 80 -12.79 -13.84 -11.98
N GLU A 81 -12.94 -14.54 -13.11
CA GLU A 81 -12.64 -13.98 -14.43
C GLU A 81 -13.68 -12.93 -14.83
N HIS A 82 -14.97 -13.21 -14.60
CA HIS A 82 -16.04 -12.24 -14.82
C HIS A 82 -15.89 -11.00 -13.94
N TYR A 83 -15.63 -11.19 -12.64
CA TYR A 83 -15.39 -10.09 -11.71
C TYR A 83 -14.22 -9.20 -12.17
N LEU A 84 -13.10 -9.82 -12.55
CA LEU A 84 -11.93 -9.11 -13.06
C LEU A 84 -12.25 -8.34 -14.36
N LYS A 85 -13.03 -8.94 -15.27
CA LYS A 85 -13.51 -8.26 -16.47
C LYS A 85 -14.37 -7.04 -16.12
N GLY A 86 -15.30 -7.17 -15.17
CA GLY A 86 -16.13 -6.07 -14.69
C GLY A 86 -15.32 -4.93 -14.08
N MET A 87 -14.30 -5.27 -13.28
CA MET A 87 -13.41 -4.28 -12.67
C MET A 87 -12.57 -3.51 -13.71
N LYS A 88 -12.08 -4.20 -14.75
CA LYS A 88 -11.38 -3.55 -15.88
C LYS A 88 -12.28 -2.60 -16.66
N ALA A 89 -13.47 -3.08 -17.04
CA ALA A 89 -14.47 -2.28 -17.74
C ALA A 89 -14.87 -1.03 -16.93
N SER A 90 -15.12 -1.21 -15.62
CA SER A 90 -15.39 -0.10 -14.69
C SER A 90 -14.27 0.93 -14.69
N ALA A 91 -13.01 0.48 -14.56
CA ALA A 91 -11.86 1.37 -14.52
C ALA A 91 -11.70 2.18 -15.82
N SER A 92 -11.81 1.51 -16.97
CA SER A 92 -11.72 2.13 -18.30
C SER A 92 -12.82 3.17 -18.52
N VAL A 93 -14.08 2.80 -18.25
CA VAL A 93 -15.25 3.67 -18.43
C VAL A 93 -15.20 4.88 -17.48
N CYS A 94 -14.93 4.66 -16.20
CA CYS A 94 -14.89 5.73 -15.20
C CYS A 94 -13.73 6.69 -15.47
N TYR A 95 -12.60 6.18 -15.96
CA TYR A 95 -11.53 7.07 -16.37
C TYR A 95 -11.96 7.99 -17.51
N ARG A 96 -12.60 7.47 -18.57
CA ARG A 96 -13.04 8.32 -19.69
C ARG A 96 -13.94 9.45 -19.22
N ILE A 97 -14.85 9.16 -18.28
CA ILE A 97 -15.69 10.16 -17.63
C ILE A 97 -14.83 11.18 -16.86
N TYR A 98 -13.88 10.71 -16.04
CA TYR A 98 -12.97 11.59 -15.30
C TYR A 98 -12.13 12.49 -16.20
N ALA A 99 -11.65 11.98 -17.34
CA ALA A 99 -10.84 12.72 -18.31
C ALA A 99 -11.59 13.89 -18.96
N LEU A 100 -12.94 13.85 -18.98
CA LEU A 100 -13.70 15.01 -19.38
C LEU A 100 -13.57 16.14 -18.40
N ILE A 101 -13.50 15.85 -17.10
CA ILE A 101 -13.67 16.85 -16.05
C ILE A 101 -12.48 17.82 -16.07
N LYS A 102 -12.67 18.98 -16.71
CA LYS A 102 -11.69 20.07 -16.77
C LYS A 102 -11.91 21.07 -15.64
N PRO A 103 -10.85 21.64 -15.05
CA PRO A 103 -10.97 22.60 -13.94
C PRO A 103 -11.76 23.88 -14.26
N ASP A 104 -11.81 24.27 -15.53
CA ASP A 104 -12.49 25.46 -16.04
C ASP A 104 -13.99 25.23 -16.32
N MET A 105 -14.49 24.00 -16.18
CA MET A 105 -15.91 23.73 -16.37
C MET A 105 -16.79 24.35 -15.28
N PRO A 106 -18.06 24.68 -15.62
CA PRO A 106 -19.07 25.04 -14.64
C PRO A 106 -19.22 23.97 -13.54
N GLN A 107 -19.30 24.39 -12.27
CA GLN A 107 -19.34 23.47 -11.12
C GLN A 107 -20.58 22.54 -11.13
N ASN A 108 -21.69 22.95 -11.74
CA ASN A 108 -22.86 22.10 -11.95
C ASN A 108 -22.59 20.96 -12.94
N GLU A 109 -21.81 21.20 -14.00
CA GLU A 109 -21.40 20.17 -14.95
C GLU A 109 -20.39 19.20 -14.32
N ILE A 110 -19.39 19.74 -13.60
CA ILE A 110 -18.46 18.93 -12.80
C ILE A 110 -19.25 18.06 -11.81
N GLY A 111 -20.24 18.64 -11.15
CA GLY A 111 -21.11 17.93 -10.20
C GLY A 111 -21.91 16.79 -10.83
N TYR A 112 -22.37 16.97 -12.08
CA TYR A 112 -23.02 15.90 -12.84
C TYR A 112 -22.08 14.72 -13.09
N PHE A 113 -20.88 14.97 -13.63
CA PHE A 113 -19.91 13.91 -13.90
C PHE A 113 -19.39 13.25 -12.63
N PHE A 114 -19.16 14.03 -11.58
CA PHE A 114 -18.79 13.52 -10.27
C PHE A 114 -19.87 12.58 -9.69
N LYS A 115 -21.15 12.95 -9.79
CA LYS A 115 -22.25 12.05 -9.40
C LYS A 115 -22.29 10.78 -10.26
N LEU A 116 -22.13 10.93 -11.58
CA LEU A 116 -22.09 9.81 -12.51
C LEU A 116 -20.98 8.81 -12.15
N LEU A 117 -19.78 9.29 -11.81
CA LEU A 117 -18.67 8.45 -11.35
C LEU A 117 -19.04 7.62 -10.11
N LEU A 118 -19.75 8.20 -9.15
CA LEU A 118 -20.20 7.50 -7.93
C LEU A 118 -21.25 6.41 -8.20
N GLU A 119 -22.00 6.53 -9.29
CA GLU A 119 -23.02 5.55 -9.68
C GLU A 119 -22.41 4.28 -10.29
N PHE A 120 -21.21 4.35 -10.86
CA PHE A 120 -20.47 3.18 -11.30
C PHE A 120 -19.86 2.44 -10.10
N GLN A 121 -20.08 1.14 -10.00
CA GLN A 121 -19.35 0.28 -9.04
C GLN A 121 -17.92 0.03 -9.52
N GLY A 122 -17.08 -0.59 -8.68
CA GLY A 122 -15.66 -0.83 -9.00
C GLY A 122 -14.82 0.43 -8.77
N LYS A 123 -14.16 0.95 -9.82
CA LYS A 123 -13.25 2.11 -9.72
C LYS A 123 -13.92 3.48 -9.84
N GLY A 124 -15.24 3.56 -9.99
CA GLY A 124 -16.00 4.81 -10.00
C GLY A 124 -15.73 5.74 -8.80
N PRO A 125 -15.88 5.25 -7.55
CA PRO A 125 -15.58 6.05 -6.35
C PRO A 125 -14.13 6.55 -6.30
N TYR A 126 -13.17 5.77 -6.79
CA TYR A 126 -11.76 6.19 -6.86
C TYR A 126 -11.59 7.42 -7.74
N PHE A 127 -12.12 7.39 -8.96
CA PHE A 127 -12.04 8.54 -9.86
C PHE A 127 -12.83 9.74 -9.34
N ALA A 128 -13.98 9.52 -8.69
CA ALA A 128 -14.71 10.59 -8.01
C ALA A 128 -13.85 11.24 -6.91
N TYR A 129 -13.15 10.44 -6.11
CA TYR A 129 -12.22 10.93 -5.10
C TYR A 129 -11.08 11.75 -5.73
N MET A 130 -10.54 11.33 -6.88
CA MET A 130 -9.49 12.08 -7.59
C MET A 130 -9.96 13.48 -8.04
N VAL A 131 -11.24 13.64 -8.41
CA VAL A 131 -11.82 14.97 -8.71
C VAL A 131 -11.71 15.91 -7.50
N LEU A 132 -11.95 15.39 -6.29
CA LEU A 132 -11.85 16.15 -5.03
C LEU A 132 -10.40 16.42 -4.64
N TYR A 133 -9.56 15.40 -4.73
CA TYR A 133 -8.14 15.48 -4.37
C TYR A 133 -7.42 16.59 -5.17
N ARG A 134 -7.77 16.74 -6.45
CA ARG A 134 -7.25 17.81 -7.32
C ARG A 134 -7.85 19.19 -7.10
N GLY A 135 -8.88 19.29 -6.26
CA GLY A 135 -9.62 20.53 -6.06
C GLY A 135 -10.38 21.00 -7.31
N ILE A 136 -10.71 20.09 -8.25
CA ILE A 136 -11.52 20.42 -9.43
C ILE A 136 -12.96 20.72 -9.00
N LEU A 137 -13.50 19.89 -8.12
CA LEU A 137 -14.77 20.12 -7.44
C LEU A 137 -14.49 20.74 -6.06
N ARG A 138 -15.15 21.85 -5.76
CA ARG A 138 -15.06 22.48 -4.44
C ARG A 138 -15.76 21.63 -3.37
N LEU A 139 -15.27 21.70 -2.14
CA LEU A 139 -15.78 20.87 -1.04
C LEU A 139 -17.24 21.20 -0.66
N ASP A 140 -17.62 22.48 -0.71
CA ASP A 140 -18.99 22.95 -0.50
C ASP A 140 -19.95 22.41 -1.57
N ALA A 141 -19.53 22.43 -2.84
CA ALA A 141 -20.29 21.86 -3.94
C ALA A 141 -20.45 20.33 -3.80
N MET A 142 -19.38 19.64 -3.40
CA MET A 142 -19.41 18.21 -3.11
C MET A 142 -20.44 17.88 -2.02
N GLU A 143 -20.42 18.62 -0.90
CA GLU A 143 -21.37 18.41 0.20
C GLU A 143 -22.82 18.59 -0.22
N HIS A 144 -23.11 19.58 -1.09
CA HIS A 144 -24.44 19.76 -1.64
C HIS A 144 -24.88 18.58 -2.52
N ILE A 145 -23.99 18.09 -3.40
CA ILE A 145 -24.25 16.95 -4.28
C ILE A 145 -24.53 15.67 -3.46
N MET A 146 -23.80 15.47 -2.36
CA MET A 146 -23.92 14.27 -1.52
C MET A 146 -25.36 14.04 -1.05
N ASN A 147 -26.15 15.08 -0.79
CA ASN A 147 -27.55 14.94 -0.36
C ASN A 147 -28.41 14.11 -1.32
N GLY A 148 -28.11 14.15 -2.63
CA GLY A 148 -28.82 13.40 -3.68
C GLY A 148 -28.16 12.08 -4.09
N VAL A 149 -27.15 11.62 -3.35
CA VAL A 149 -26.40 10.36 -3.57
C VAL A 149 -26.83 9.35 -2.50
N SER A 150 -26.97 8.06 -2.85
CA SER A 150 -27.36 7.02 -1.88
C SER A 150 -26.25 6.72 -0.87
N ASP A 151 -26.63 6.27 0.31
CA ASP A 151 -25.71 6.01 1.43
C ASP A 151 -24.60 5.02 1.07
N LEU A 152 -24.92 3.97 0.31
CA LEU A 152 -23.93 3.00 -0.18
C LEU A 152 -22.83 3.69 -1.02
N ARG A 153 -23.19 4.67 -1.86
CA ARG A 153 -22.23 5.39 -2.71
C ARG A 153 -21.45 6.45 -1.94
N ARG A 154 -22.08 7.09 -0.95
CA ARG A 154 -21.38 7.97 0.00
C ARG A 154 -20.31 7.18 0.78
N LEU A 155 -20.68 6.00 1.30
CA LEU A 155 -19.75 5.11 2.00
C LEU A 155 -18.64 4.59 1.08
N ALA A 156 -18.94 4.31 -0.19
CA ALA A 156 -17.92 3.95 -1.17
C ALA A 156 -16.91 5.08 -1.44
N LEU A 157 -17.34 6.35 -1.41
CA LEU A 157 -16.43 7.50 -1.48
C LEU A 157 -15.61 7.65 -0.18
N VAL A 158 -16.24 7.46 0.98
CA VAL A 158 -15.55 7.44 2.28
C VAL A 158 -14.46 6.37 2.32
N ASP A 159 -14.73 5.18 1.79
CA ASP A 159 -13.75 4.10 1.65
C ASP A 159 -12.45 4.56 0.97
N GLN A 160 -12.58 5.33 -0.13
CA GLN A 160 -11.43 5.86 -0.86
C GLN A 160 -10.64 6.87 -0.03
N TYR A 161 -11.35 7.70 0.73
CA TYR A 161 -10.74 8.67 1.64
C TYR A 161 -10.01 8.00 2.81
N LEU A 162 -10.58 6.96 3.40
CA LEU A 162 -9.98 6.27 4.55
C LEU A 162 -8.63 5.62 4.20
N GLN A 163 -8.45 5.20 2.95
CA GLN A 163 -7.21 4.61 2.43
C GLN A 163 -6.10 5.64 2.15
N THR A 164 -6.32 6.93 2.41
CA THR A 164 -5.32 7.98 2.14
C THR A 164 -4.36 8.19 3.29
N GLY A 165 -3.20 8.80 2.99
CA GLY A 165 -2.20 9.13 3.99
C GLY A 165 -2.65 10.24 4.97
N PRO A 166 -1.99 10.38 6.13
CA PRO A 166 -2.43 11.30 7.18
C PRO A 166 -2.58 12.78 6.76
N GLY A 167 -1.67 13.31 5.93
CA GLY A 167 -1.77 14.70 5.45
C GLY A 167 -3.04 14.98 4.63
N ILE A 168 -3.49 13.99 3.86
CA ILE A 168 -4.72 14.07 3.06
C ILE A 168 -5.96 13.96 3.96
N ARG A 169 -5.90 13.07 4.96
CA ARG A 169 -6.94 12.89 5.98
C ARG A 169 -7.22 14.20 6.72
N LEU A 170 -6.16 14.87 7.19
CA LEU A 170 -6.26 16.20 7.82
C LEU A 170 -6.96 17.23 6.91
N LYS A 171 -6.55 17.28 5.64
CA LYS A 171 -7.07 18.25 4.68
C LYS A 171 -8.59 18.13 4.44
N PHE A 172 -9.11 16.91 4.37
CA PHE A 172 -10.51 16.66 3.98
C PHE A 172 -11.43 16.20 5.13
N GLY A 173 -10.90 15.97 6.33
CA GLY A 173 -11.61 15.34 7.45
C GLY A 173 -12.95 15.97 7.78
N GLY A 174 -13.03 17.30 7.90
CA GLY A 174 -14.28 18.00 8.25
C GLY A 174 -15.43 17.71 7.29
N SER A 175 -15.18 17.66 5.98
CA SER A 175 -16.20 17.34 4.98
C SER A 175 -16.64 15.87 5.05
N PHE A 176 -15.70 14.94 5.21
CA PHE A 176 -16.03 13.51 5.30
C PHE A 176 -16.75 13.14 6.62
N ILE A 177 -16.50 13.86 7.71
CA ILE A 177 -17.31 13.75 8.95
C ILE A 177 -18.76 14.12 8.66
N ARG A 178 -19.02 15.20 7.92
CA ARG A 178 -20.39 15.61 7.55
C ARG A 178 -21.07 14.56 6.67
N ILE A 179 -20.34 13.95 5.73
CA ILE A 179 -20.86 12.82 4.93
C ILE A 179 -21.25 11.65 5.83
N LEU A 180 -20.39 11.22 6.77
CA LEU A 180 -20.69 10.09 7.65
C LEU A 180 -21.90 10.35 8.55
N ARG A 181 -22.03 11.56 9.09
CA ARG A 181 -23.18 11.97 9.90
C ARG A 181 -24.49 12.05 9.11
N SER A 182 -24.41 12.15 7.78
CA SER A 182 -25.58 12.19 6.89
C SER A 182 -26.18 10.82 6.56
N ILE A 183 -25.49 9.72 6.90
CA ILE A 183 -25.91 8.34 6.62
C ILE A 183 -27.11 7.98 7.49
N LYS A 184 -28.13 7.35 6.89
CA LYS A 184 -29.40 6.98 7.53
C LYS A 184 -29.80 5.52 7.32
N GLN A 185 -29.29 4.86 6.28
CA GLN A 185 -29.69 3.50 5.91
C GLN A 185 -28.81 2.46 6.60
N ARG A 186 -29.43 1.66 7.48
CA ARG A 186 -28.75 0.58 8.20
C ARG A 186 -28.16 -0.47 7.26
N GLU A 187 -28.90 -0.93 6.26
CA GLU A 187 -28.41 -1.96 5.34
C GLU A 187 -27.11 -1.54 4.63
N ALA A 188 -27.01 -0.27 4.22
CA ALA A 188 -25.80 0.26 3.60
C ALA A 188 -24.60 0.21 4.55
N VAL A 189 -24.80 0.51 5.84
CA VAL A 189 -23.76 0.45 6.87
C VAL A 189 -23.31 -1.00 7.11
N ILE A 190 -24.24 -1.94 7.26
CA ILE A 190 -23.91 -3.36 7.45
C ILE A 190 -23.18 -3.93 6.23
N GLN A 191 -23.64 -3.61 5.01
CA GLN A 191 -22.97 -4.02 3.78
C GLN A 191 -21.57 -3.41 3.67
N PHE A 192 -21.39 -2.15 4.08
CA PHE A 192 -20.10 -1.49 4.07
C PHE A 192 -19.10 -2.18 5.00
N TYR A 193 -19.47 -2.44 6.26
CA TYR A 193 -18.60 -3.16 7.21
C TYR A 193 -18.34 -4.61 6.76
N ALA A 194 -19.33 -5.32 6.24
CA ALA A 194 -19.11 -6.65 5.67
C ALA A 194 -18.13 -6.60 4.48
N GLY A 195 -18.21 -5.57 3.65
CA GLY A 195 -17.27 -5.35 2.55
C GLY A 195 -15.84 -5.06 3.02
N LEU A 196 -15.67 -4.29 4.11
CA LEU A 196 -14.36 -4.07 4.73
C LEU A 196 -13.74 -5.39 5.19
N PHE A 197 -14.54 -6.27 5.82
CA PHE A 197 -14.13 -7.61 6.22
C PHE A 197 -13.62 -8.42 5.01
N ASP A 198 -14.38 -8.44 3.91
CA ASP A 198 -14.05 -9.21 2.71
C ASP A 198 -12.77 -8.73 2.03
N ARG A 199 -12.53 -7.43 2.04
CA ARG A 199 -11.29 -6.82 1.52
C ARG A 199 -10.12 -6.89 2.51
N GLN A 200 -10.31 -7.48 3.69
CA GLN A 200 -9.30 -7.54 4.75
C GLN A 200 -8.79 -6.14 5.17
N GLN A 201 -9.68 -5.15 5.14
CA GLN A 201 -9.43 -3.77 5.53
C GLN A 201 -9.86 -3.53 6.98
N ASP A 202 -9.19 -2.59 7.65
CA ASP A 202 -9.44 -2.29 9.07
C ASP A 202 -10.65 -1.35 9.21
N ALA A 203 -11.40 -1.50 10.30
CA ALA A 203 -12.42 -0.51 10.66
C ALA A 203 -11.74 0.72 11.27
N ASP A 204 -11.53 1.73 10.44
CA ASP A 204 -10.98 3.01 10.86
C ASP A 204 -11.89 3.69 11.91
N PRO A 205 -11.35 4.25 13.02
CA PRO A 205 -12.15 4.91 14.05
C PRO A 205 -12.95 6.09 13.52
N PHE A 206 -12.50 6.69 12.42
CA PHE A 206 -13.20 7.79 11.77
C PHE A 206 -14.64 7.41 11.40
N LEU A 207 -14.92 6.12 11.17
CA LEU A 207 -16.26 5.59 10.94
C LEU A 207 -17.19 5.68 12.16
N ASN A 208 -16.67 5.94 13.37
CA ASN A 208 -17.49 6.20 14.56
C ASN A 208 -18.37 7.45 14.42
N ASN A 209 -18.09 8.31 13.44
CA ASN A 209 -18.95 9.42 13.05
C ASN A 209 -20.27 8.99 12.38
N ILE A 210 -20.43 7.71 12.01
CA ILE A 210 -21.73 7.13 11.65
C ILE A 210 -22.56 6.98 12.93
N SER A 211 -23.85 7.32 12.86
CA SER A 211 -24.81 7.18 13.96
C SER A 211 -24.70 5.81 14.64
N LEU A 212 -24.55 5.81 15.97
CA LEU A 212 -24.39 4.60 16.78
C LEU A 212 -25.51 3.59 16.52
N ASP A 213 -26.75 4.07 16.34
CA ASP A 213 -27.93 3.23 16.10
C ASP A 213 -27.79 2.34 14.84
N LEU A 214 -27.13 2.84 13.81
CA LEU A 214 -26.93 2.13 12.54
C LEU A 214 -25.84 1.06 12.61
N ARG A 215 -24.94 1.17 13.60
CA ARG A 215 -23.76 0.30 13.77
C ARG A 215 -23.75 -0.44 15.11
N ASP A 216 -24.88 -0.46 15.82
CA ASP A 216 -25.03 -1.13 17.11
C ASP A 216 -24.86 -2.66 16.97
N PRO A 217 -23.83 -3.27 17.60
CA PRO A 217 -23.63 -4.71 17.62
C PRO A 217 -24.83 -5.50 18.19
N GLY A 218 -25.52 -4.98 19.19
CA GLY A 218 -26.68 -5.64 19.80
C GLY A 218 -27.84 -5.79 18.82
N LYS A 219 -28.09 -4.75 18.02
CA LYS A 219 -29.06 -4.83 16.91
C LYS A 219 -28.64 -5.80 15.83
N ILE A 220 -27.34 -5.94 15.54
CA ILE A 220 -26.86 -6.92 14.55
C ILE A 220 -27.24 -8.35 14.96
N GLN A 221 -27.07 -8.65 16.25
CA GLN A 221 -27.44 -9.95 16.81
C GLN A 221 -28.95 -10.18 16.80
N ALA A 222 -29.75 -9.13 17.07
CA ALA A 222 -31.21 -9.23 17.16
C ALA A 222 -31.91 -9.27 15.78
N ILE A 223 -31.31 -8.70 14.74
CA ILE A 223 -31.95 -8.54 13.41
C ILE A 223 -31.25 -9.43 12.38
N GLU A 224 -29.99 -9.11 12.03
CA GLU A 224 -29.31 -9.76 10.93
C GLU A 224 -28.97 -11.24 11.22
N LEU A 225 -28.56 -11.57 12.45
CA LEU A 225 -28.24 -12.95 12.82
C LEU A 225 -29.47 -13.85 13.01
N GLN A 226 -30.64 -13.27 13.28
CA GLN A 226 -31.92 -14.00 13.38
C GLN A 226 -32.61 -14.18 12.01
N SER A 227 -32.06 -13.61 10.94
CA SER A 227 -32.63 -13.72 9.60
C SER A 227 -32.62 -15.16 9.08
N HIS A 228 -33.64 -15.54 8.30
CA HIS A 228 -33.68 -16.85 7.63
C HIS A 228 -32.79 -16.90 6.37
N SER A 229 -32.34 -15.75 5.84
CA SER A 229 -31.44 -15.69 4.69
C SER A 229 -29.98 -15.90 5.12
N PRO A 230 -29.28 -16.91 4.57
CA PRO A 230 -27.87 -17.12 4.83
C PRO A 230 -27.02 -15.90 4.47
N GLU A 231 -27.35 -15.20 3.38
CA GLU A 231 -26.62 -14.01 2.91
C GLU A 231 -26.70 -12.85 3.91
N VAL A 232 -27.89 -12.65 4.51
CA VAL A 232 -28.08 -11.63 5.56
C VAL A 232 -27.31 -12.01 6.82
N LYS A 233 -27.36 -13.28 7.26
CA LYS A 233 -26.58 -13.75 8.42
C LYS A 233 -25.07 -13.58 8.19
N ILE A 234 -24.56 -13.96 7.01
CA ILE A 234 -23.14 -13.81 6.66
C ILE A 234 -22.72 -12.34 6.71
N ARG A 235 -23.51 -11.44 6.09
CA ARG A 235 -23.24 -9.98 6.16
C ARG A 235 -23.26 -9.48 7.61
N GLY A 236 -24.23 -9.94 8.41
CA GLY A 236 -24.33 -9.61 9.83
C GLY A 236 -23.11 -10.06 10.64
N LEU A 237 -22.66 -11.31 10.48
CA LEU A 237 -21.48 -11.84 11.16
C LEU A 237 -20.21 -11.07 10.81
N LYS A 238 -20.00 -10.79 9.52
CA LYS A 238 -18.85 -10.02 9.04
C LYS A 238 -18.86 -8.60 9.61
N ALA A 239 -20.01 -7.92 9.56
CA ALA A 239 -20.16 -6.58 10.12
C ALA A 239 -19.96 -6.57 11.66
N LEU A 240 -20.52 -7.55 12.36
CA LEU A 240 -20.35 -7.70 13.81
C LEU A 240 -18.89 -7.85 14.21
N ALA A 241 -18.13 -8.64 13.44
CA ALA A 241 -16.69 -8.83 13.63
C ALA A 241 -15.85 -7.60 13.29
N MET A 242 -16.37 -6.64 12.53
CA MET A 242 -15.71 -5.33 12.31
C MET A 242 -16.05 -4.32 13.40
N LEU A 243 -17.23 -4.43 14.01
CA LEU A 243 -17.76 -3.47 14.97
C LEU A 243 -17.48 -3.83 16.43
N SER A 244 -17.08 -5.06 16.70
CA SER A 244 -16.82 -5.58 18.05
C SER A 244 -15.34 -5.90 18.22
N ALA A 245 -14.76 -5.58 19.39
CA ALA A 245 -13.38 -5.96 19.71
C ALA A 245 -13.20 -7.49 19.76
N LYS A 246 -14.19 -8.20 20.29
CA LYS A 246 -14.28 -9.67 20.20
C LYS A 246 -15.75 -10.02 20.05
N VAL A 247 -16.08 -10.86 19.07
CA VAL A 247 -17.44 -11.43 18.98
C VAL A 247 -17.58 -12.46 20.10
N SER A 248 -18.71 -12.49 20.81
CA SER A 248 -18.91 -13.42 21.91
C SER A 248 -18.63 -14.86 21.46
N SER A 249 -17.76 -15.56 22.18
CA SER A 249 -17.45 -16.96 21.90
C SER A 249 -18.69 -17.84 22.04
N ASP A 250 -19.53 -17.59 23.04
CA ASP A 250 -20.78 -18.35 23.24
C ASP A 250 -21.71 -18.25 22.03
N LEU A 251 -21.84 -17.04 21.47
CA LEU A 251 -22.61 -16.81 20.24
C LEU A 251 -22.02 -17.59 19.05
N LEU A 252 -20.70 -17.58 18.90
CA LEU A 252 -20.03 -18.30 17.82
C LEU A 252 -20.17 -19.82 17.98
N VAL A 253 -20.09 -20.34 19.21
CA VAL A 253 -20.32 -21.77 19.50
C VAL A 253 -21.76 -22.17 19.19
N ASP A 254 -22.74 -21.36 19.59
CA ASP A 254 -24.15 -21.62 19.30
C ASP A 254 -24.39 -21.71 17.78
N ILE A 255 -23.86 -20.76 17.00
CA ILE A 255 -23.98 -20.80 15.54
C ILE A 255 -23.22 -21.99 14.94
N LEU A 256 -21.99 -22.28 15.38
CA LEU A 256 -21.21 -23.42 14.89
C LEU A 256 -21.91 -24.77 15.12
N THR A 257 -22.63 -24.91 16.23
CA THR A 257 -23.28 -26.16 16.62
C THR A 257 -24.68 -26.34 16.02
N THR A 258 -25.42 -25.24 15.79
CA THR A 258 -26.80 -25.29 15.29
C THR A 258 -26.89 -25.16 13.76
N GLU A 259 -25.95 -24.46 13.12
CA GLU A 259 -26.08 -24.05 11.72
C GLU A 259 -25.69 -25.15 10.73
N LYS A 260 -26.57 -25.40 9.76
CA LYS A 260 -26.38 -26.45 8.75
C LYS A 260 -25.65 -25.95 7.53
N VAL A 261 -25.79 -24.67 7.17
CA VAL A 261 -25.20 -24.07 5.97
C VAL A 261 -23.68 -23.89 6.14
N PRO A 262 -22.83 -24.58 5.34
CA PRO A 262 -21.37 -24.49 5.49
C PRO A 262 -20.82 -23.07 5.32
N LYS A 263 -21.35 -22.28 4.37
CA LYS A 263 -20.91 -20.90 4.11
C LYS A 263 -20.99 -19.98 5.35
N ILE A 264 -21.94 -20.24 6.26
CA ILE A 264 -22.05 -19.48 7.53
C ILE A 264 -20.94 -19.91 8.50
N ARG A 265 -20.68 -21.21 8.65
CA ARG A 265 -19.56 -21.72 9.47
C ARG A 265 -18.21 -21.26 8.93
N TRP A 266 -18.04 -21.21 7.60
CA TRP A 266 -16.85 -20.65 6.96
C TRP A 266 -16.59 -19.21 7.37
N THR A 267 -17.65 -18.40 7.50
CA THR A 267 -17.54 -17.01 7.97
C THR A 267 -17.00 -16.97 9.41
N ILE A 268 -17.38 -17.91 10.26
CA ILE A 268 -16.83 -18.01 11.63
C ILE A 268 -15.36 -18.40 11.61
N TYR A 269 -14.97 -19.39 10.79
CA TYR A 269 -13.56 -19.72 10.62
C TYR A 269 -12.75 -18.53 10.10
N GLU A 270 -13.30 -17.74 9.17
CA GLU A 270 -12.69 -16.51 8.67
C GLU A 270 -12.62 -15.41 9.74
N ILE A 271 -13.59 -15.31 10.65
CA ILE A 271 -13.52 -14.39 11.80
C ILE A 271 -12.34 -14.76 12.71
N ILE A 272 -12.18 -16.06 13.02
CA ILE A 272 -11.08 -16.56 13.84
C ILE A 272 -9.75 -16.37 13.11
N GLU A 273 -9.67 -16.82 11.85
CA GLU A 273 -8.47 -16.69 11.01
C GLU A 273 -8.02 -15.24 10.93
N ASN A 274 -8.93 -14.28 10.79
CA ASN A 274 -8.61 -12.87 10.68
C ASN A 274 -8.36 -12.16 12.02
N SER A 275 -8.41 -12.86 13.15
CA SER A 275 -8.11 -12.30 14.48
C SER A 275 -6.63 -12.46 14.86
N SER A 276 -6.20 -11.81 15.94
CA SER A 276 -4.88 -12.04 16.54
C SER A 276 -4.80 -13.47 17.12
N VAL A 277 -3.61 -14.07 17.08
CA VAL A 277 -3.42 -15.43 17.58
C VAL A 277 -3.81 -15.51 19.06
N GLY A 278 -4.56 -16.54 19.45
CA GLY A 278 -4.99 -16.77 20.84
C GLY A 278 -6.29 -16.09 21.26
N VAL A 279 -6.83 -15.13 20.49
CA VAL A 279 -8.06 -14.39 20.86
C VAL A 279 -9.26 -15.31 21.06
N TYR A 280 -9.35 -16.37 20.24
CA TYR A 280 -10.41 -17.37 20.26
C TYR A 280 -9.90 -18.77 20.63
N ALA A 281 -8.97 -18.87 21.59
CA ALA A 281 -8.46 -20.16 22.07
C ALA A 281 -9.58 -21.09 22.58
N ASP A 282 -10.61 -20.51 23.18
CA ASP A 282 -11.83 -21.17 23.66
C ASP A 282 -12.69 -21.80 22.55
N LEU A 283 -12.53 -21.35 21.29
CA LEU A 283 -13.22 -21.95 20.14
C LEU A 283 -12.48 -23.16 19.55
N PHE A 284 -11.31 -23.55 20.08
CA PHE A 284 -10.55 -24.69 19.57
C PHE A 284 -11.39 -25.97 19.56
N ASP A 285 -11.95 -26.38 20.70
CA ASP A 285 -12.67 -27.65 20.83
C ASP A 285 -13.95 -27.71 19.97
N PRO A 286 -14.82 -26.67 19.93
CA PRO A 286 -15.95 -26.61 19.02
C PRO A 286 -15.54 -26.77 17.55
N VAL A 287 -14.52 -26.04 17.10
CA VAL A 287 -14.02 -26.10 15.72
C VAL A 287 -13.42 -27.48 15.42
N TRP A 288 -12.65 -28.05 16.35
CA TRP A 288 -12.02 -29.36 16.22
C TRP A 288 -13.06 -30.49 16.05
N LYS A 289 -14.16 -30.45 16.81
CA LYS A 289 -15.25 -31.43 16.67
C LYS A 289 -15.88 -31.43 15.28
N ILE A 290 -15.99 -30.27 14.64
CA ILE A 290 -16.53 -30.12 13.28
C ILE A 290 -15.46 -30.52 12.24
N PHE A 291 -14.21 -30.10 12.45
CA PHE A 291 -13.07 -30.41 11.60
C PHE A 291 -12.98 -31.91 11.29
N CYS A 292 -13.13 -32.77 12.29
CA CYS A 292 -13.08 -34.23 12.15
C CYS A 292 -14.22 -34.85 11.33
N LYS A 293 -15.28 -34.10 11.00
CA LYS A 293 -16.50 -34.60 10.33
C LYS A 293 -16.81 -33.91 9.01
N CYS A 294 -16.21 -32.76 8.75
CA CYS A 294 -16.50 -31.93 7.58
C CYS A 294 -15.75 -32.42 6.31
N ASN A 295 -16.13 -31.87 5.16
CA ASN A 295 -15.46 -32.16 3.90
C ASN A 295 -14.07 -31.48 3.84
N LYS A 296 -13.25 -31.83 2.85
CA LYS A 296 -11.88 -31.30 2.73
C LYS A 296 -11.81 -29.78 2.60
N GLU A 297 -12.74 -29.16 1.88
CA GLU A 297 -12.75 -27.71 1.67
C GLU A 297 -13.03 -26.95 2.97
N GLU A 298 -14.05 -27.38 3.72
CA GLU A 298 -14.35 -26.85 5.04
C GLU A 298 -13.21 -27.13 6.03
N ALA A 299 -12.63 -28.33 5.98
CA ALA A 299 -11.53 -28.73 6.87
C ALA A 299 -10.29 -27.86 6.71
N VAL A 300 -9.95 -27.42 5.49
CA VAL A 300 -8.84 -26.47 5.30
C VAL A 300 -9.14 -25.13 5.97
N LYS A 301 -10.35 -24.59 5.84
CA LYS A 301 -10.75 -23.34 6.50
C LYS A 301 -10.74 -23.47 8.02
N ALA A 302 -11.30 -24.57 8.54
CA ALA A 302 -11.28 -24.88 9.96
C ALA A 302 -9.85 -25.06 10.49
N PHE A 303 -8.94 -25.69 9.73
CA PHE A 303 -7.53 -25.80 10.09
C PHE A 303 -6.85 -24.43 10.25
N LYS A 304 -7.10 -23.49 9.35
CA LYS A 304 -6.57 -22.11 9.49
C LYS A 304 -7.08 -21.44 10.76
N ALA A 305 -8.36 -21.60 11.07
CA ALA A 305 -8.93 -21.12 12.33
C ALA A 305 -8.28 -21.79 13.56
N LEU A 306 -8.02 -23.10 13.52
CA LEU A 306 -7.35 -23.83 14.61
C LEU A 306 -5.90 -23.36 14.81
N VAL A 307 -5.15 -23.11 13.74
CA VAL A 307 -3.79 -22.52 13.82
C VAL A 307 -3.83 -21.19 14.56
N VAL A 308 -4.77 -20.29 14.20
CA VAL A 308 -4.87 -18.95 14.79
C VAL A 308 -5.47 -18.97 16.20
N SER A 309 -6.29 -19.96 16.54
CA SER A 309 -6.81 -20.09 17.91
C SER A 309 -5.70 -20.24 18.96
N GLY A 310 -4.51 -20.71 18.57
CA GLY A 310 -3.31 -20.68 19.41
C GLY A 310 -3.34 -21.59 20.64
N ASN A 311 -4.28 -22.54 20.71
CA ASN A 311 -4.48 -23.38 21.90
C ASN A 311 -3.36 -24.42 22.13
N PHE A 312 -2.63 -24.81 21.08
CA PHE A 312 -1.52 -25.76 21.14
C PHE A 312 -0.34 -25.26 20.30
N PRO A 313 0.90 -25.70 20.63
CA PRO A 313 2.02 -25.58 19.70
C PRO A 313 1.69 -26.18 18.34
N LEU A 314 2.15 -25.55 17.25
CA LEU A 314 1.71 -25.93 15.90
C LEU A 314 2.15 -27.35 15.52
N TYR A 315 3.35 -27.77 15.94
CA TYR A 315 3.78 -29.16 15.75
C TYR A 315 2.81 -30.18 16.38
N THR A 316 2.22 -29.89 17.54
CA THR A 316 1.22 -30.76 18.19
C THR A 316 -0.10 -30.77 17.41
N LEU A 317 -0.57 -29.62 16.95
CA LEU A 317 -1.76 -29.55 16.10
C LEU A 317 -1.58 -30.35 14.80
N LEU A 318 -0.40 -30.27 14.18
CA LEU A 318 -0.06 -31.02 12.97
C LEU A 318 -0.06 -32.54 13.23
N GLU A 319 0.46 -33.00 14.37
CA GLU A 319 0.37 -34.41 14.78
C GLU A 319 -1.07 -34.86 14.96
N MET A 320 -1.91 -34.04 15.60
CA MET A 320 -3.35 -34.32 15.74
C MET A 320 -4.03 -34.44 14.36
N VAL A 321 -3.71 -33.54 13.42
CA VAL A 321 -4.27 -33.59 12.05
C VAL A 321 -3.80 -34.83 11.31
N ARG A 322 -2.50 -35.20 11.38
CA ARG A 322 -2.00 -36.43 10.74
C ARG A 322 -2.70 -37.67 11.26
N LYS A 323 -2.98 -37.73 12.57
CA LYS A 323 -3.64 -38.87 13.21
C LYS A 323 -5.12 -38.98 12.82
N ASN A 324 -5.84 -37.86 12.75
CA ASN A 324 -7.29 -37.85 12.59
C ASN A 324 -7.75 -37.63 11.14
N TYR A 325 -6.97 -36.92 10.32
CA TYR A 325 -7.31 -36.61 8.93
C TYR A 325 -6.10 -36.56 7.98
N PRO A 326 -5.35 -37.67 7.82
CA PRO A 326 -4.08 -37.69 7.06
C PRO A 326 -4.22 -37.24 5.60
N SER A 327 -5.37 -37.48 4.95
CA SER A 327 -5.61 -37.07 3.56
C SER A 327 -5.67 -35.56 3.34
N LEU A 328 -5.72 -34.75 4.42
CA LEU A 328 -5.71 -33.29 4.37
C LEU A 328 -4.29 -32.72 4.28
N MET A 329 -3.27 -33.48 4.72
CA MET A 329 -1.88 -33.00 4.79
C MET A 329 -1.35 -32.41 3.47
N PRO A 330 -1.59 -33.01 2.29
CA PRO A 330 -1.15 -32.41 1.03
C PRO A 330 -1.74 -31.02 0.77
N MET A 331 -3.00 -30.78 1.18
CA MET A 331 -3.65 -29.47 1.05
C MET A 331 -3.05 -28.45 2.03
N ILE A 332 -2.72 -28.90 3.25
CA ILE A 332 -2.01 -28.08 4.25
C ILE A 332 -0.61 -27.71 3.75
N TYR A 333 0.12 -28.66 3.18
CA TYR A 333 1.45 -28.41 2.60
C TYR A 333 1.37 -27.39 1.46
N ASN A 334 0.36 -27.50 0.59
CA ASN A 334 0.13 -26.53 -0.47
C ASN A 334 -0.23 -25.13 0.07
N GLU A 335 -1.04 -25.05 1.13
CA GLU A 335 -1.34 -23.78 1.81
C GLU A 335 -0.06 -23.15 2.39
N ILE A 336 0.81 -23.96 3.01
CA ILE A 336 2.08 -23.50 3.58
C ILE A 336 3.06 -23.06 2.48
N SER A 337 3.10 -23.74 1.33
CA SER A 337 3.96 -23.34 0.21
C SER A 337 3.53 -22.05 -0.46
N ASN A 338 2.28 -21.61 -0.27
CA ASN A 338 1.84 -20.29 -0.77
C ASN A 338 2.50 -19.11 -0.03
N LEU A 339 3.29 -19.39 1.03
CA LEU A 339 3.90 -18.36 1.90
C LEU A 339 2.86 -17.36 2.42
N SER A 340 1.69 -17.89 2.81
CA SER A 340 0.58 -17.12 3.38
C SER A 340 0.88 -16.73 4.84
N ARG A 341 -0.08 -16.08 5.50
CA ARG A 341 0.02 -15.78 6.94
C ARG A 341 0.19 -17.05 7.78
N ILE A 342 -0.40 -18.17 7.36
CA ILE A 342 -0.21 -19.46 8.05
C ILE A 342 1.25 -19.92 7.97
N SER A 343 1.90 -19.73 6.82
CA SER A 343 3.32 -20.03 6.64
C SER A 343 4.18 -19.20 7.58
N PHE A 344 3.83 -17.94 7.83
CA PHE A 344 4.54 -17.09 8.80
C PHE A 344 4.50 -17.69 10.22
N PHE A 345 3.34 -18.17 10.67
CA PHE A 345 3.24 -18.83 11.98
C PHE A 345 4.04 -20.14 12.03
N MET A 346 4.00 -20.95 10.96
CA MET A 346 4.80 -22.17 10.86
C MET A 346 6.30 -21.86 10.92
N ILE A 347 6.75 -20.79 10.26
CA ILE A 347 8.14 -20.35 10.24
C ILE A 347 8.58 -19.88 11.63
N GLN A 348 7.73 -19.15 12.36
CA GLN A 348 8.00 -18.81 13.76
C GLN A 348 8.12 -20.07 14.64
N ASP A 349 7.20 -21.03 14.49
CA ASP A 349 7.26 -22.28 15.26
C ASP A 349 8.51 -23.11 14.90
N ILE A 350 8.94 -23.13 13.64
CA ILE A 350 10.21 -23.73 13.21
C ILE A 350 11.41 -23.04 13.86
N ALA A 351 11.39 -21.71 13.99
CA ALA A 351 12.46 -20.96 14.63
C ALA A 351 12.57 -21.28 16.14
N LEU A 352 11.42 -21.40 16.81
CA LEU A 352 11.33 -21.69 18.25
C LEU A 352 11.60 -23.16 18.58
N ASN A 353 11.12 -24.07 17.74
CA ASN A 353 11.06 -25.51 18.02
C ASN A 353 11.85 -26.34 16.99
N LYS A 354 13.05 -25.86 16.61
CA LYS A 354 13.87 -26.44 15.51
C LYS A 354 13.91 -27.97 15.51
N GLU A 355 14.19 -28.59 16.66
CA GLU A 355 14.31 -30.04 16.81
C GLU A 355 13.05 -30.81 16.39
N LYS A 356 11.85 -30.25 16.63
CA LYS A 356 10.57 -30.86 16.25
C LYS A 356 10.34 -30.88 14.73
N TYR A 357 11.08 -30.07 13.99
CA TYR A 357 10.98 -29.88 12.54
C TYR A 357 12.18 -30.42 11.76
N LEU A 358 13.12 -31.09 12.44
CA LEU A 358 14.21 -31.84 11.80
C LEU A 358 13.84 -33.31 11.53
N ASP A 359 12.98 -33.89 12.37
CA ASP A 359 12.53 -35.28 12.25
C ASP A 359 11.03 -35.36 11.87
N ALA A 360 10.14 -35.43 12.86
CA ALA A 360 8.71 -35.75 12.68
C ALA A 360 7.92 -34.75 11.82
N ASN A 361 8.38 -33.50 11.72
CA ASN A 361 7.70 -32.43 10.97
C ASN A 361 8.54 -31.86 9.81
N VAL A 362 9.54 -32.61 9.33
CA VAL A 362 10.41 -32.14 8.24
C VAL A 362 9.63 -31.74 6.98
N ASP A 363 8.54 -32.45 6.65
CA ASP A 363 7.67 -32.14 5.50
C ASP A 363 7.09 -30.71 5.52
N VAL A 364 6.79 -30.19 6.72
CA VAL A 364 6.25 -28.83 6.88
C VAL A 364 7.34 -27.78 6.63
N ASN A 365 8.55 -28.08 7.09
CA ASN A 365 9.73 -27.26 6.81
C ASN A 365 10.03 -27.27 5.30
N LEU A 366 9.98 -28.44 4.66
CA LEU A 366 10.10 -28.59 3.21
C LEU A 366 8.99 -27.87 2.45
N ALA A 367 7.77 -27.78 2.98
CA ALA A 367 6.69 -26.99 2.36
C ALA A 367 7.03 -25.49 2.35
N CYS A 368 7.62 -24.97 3.44
CA CYS A 368 8.13 -23.59 3.47
C CYS A 368 9.27 -23.40 2.46
N VAL A 369 10.18 -24.37 2.35
CA VAL A 369 11.25 -24.37 1.34
C VAL A 369 10.68 -24.40 -0.08
N LEU A 370 9.66 -25.21 -0.36
CA LEU A 370 9.01 -25.23 -1.67
C LEU A 370 8.43 -23.86 -2.00
N GLY A 371 7.76 -23.21 -1.04
CA GLY A 371 7.25 -21.86 -1.23
C GLY A 371 8.36 -20.86 -1.55
N MET A 372 9.51 -20.98 -0.88
CA MET A 372 10.68 -20.15 -1.19
C MET A 372 11.26 -20.44 -2.57
N ILE A 373 11.30 -21.71 -2.99
CA ILE A 373 11.70 -22.13 -4.33
C ILE A 373 10.73 -21.57 -5.38
N GLN A 374 9.42 -21.62 -5.14
CA GLN A 374 8.43 -21.10 -6.08
C GLN A 374 8.49 -19.57 -6.21
N LYS A 375 8.77 -18.88 -5.10
CA LYS A 375 8.87 -17.41 -5.04
C LYS A 375 10.18 -16.88 -5.61
N ARG A 376 11.32 -17.44 -5.18
CA ARG A 376 12.69 -16.98 -5.46
C ARG A 376 13.64 -18.14 -5.75
N PRO A 377 13.37 -18.97 -6.78
CA PRO A 377 14.20 -20.13 -7.10
C PRO A 377 15.67 -19.74 -7.37
N GLU A 378 15.89 -18.56 -7.96
CA GLU A 378 17.23 -18.04 -8.22
C GLU A 378 18.10 -17.88 -6.96
N ARG A 379 17.49 -17.61 -5.80
CA ARG A 379 18.23 -17.48 -4.53
C ARG A 379 18.56 -18.83 -3.93
N VAL A 380 17.62 -19.78 -4.00
CA VAL A 380 17.85 -21.16 -3.55
C VAL A 380 18.93 -21.83 -4.40
N VAL A 381 18.91 -21.63 -5.71
CA VAL A 381 19.98 -22.09 -6.62
C VAL A 381 21.35 -21.55 -6.23
N ARG A 382 21.48 -20.30 -5.77
CA ARG A 382 22.78 -19.75 -5.30
C ARG A 382 23.29 -20.49 -4.07
N ILE A 383 22.40 -20.85 -3.15
CA ILE A 383 22.76 -21.64 -1.96
C ILE A 383 23.24 -23.02 -2.42
N LEU A 384 22.44 -23.72 -3.22
CA LEU A 384 22.76 -25.07 -3.70
C LEU A 384 24.07 -25.13 -4.51
N LYS A 385 24.37 -24.12 -5.34
CA LYS A 385 25.65 -24.05 -6.07
C LYS A 385 26.88 -24.01 -5.16
N LYS A 386 26.79 -23.38 -3.99
CA LYS A 386 27.91 -23.36 -3.02
C LYS A 386 28.14 -24.74 -2.39
N TYR A 387 27.10 -25.58 -2.37
CA TYR A 387 27.12 -26.94 -1.83
C TYR A 387 27.47 -28.02 -2.83
N ASP A 388 27.27 -27.75 -4.12
CA ASP A 388 27.58 -28.67 -5.22
C ASP A 388 29.04 -29.17 -5.19
N ASN A 389 29.95 -28.36 -4.63
CA ASN A 389 31.37 -28.68 -4.51
C ASN A 389 31.71 -29.67 -3.38
N ILE A 390 30.77 -30.01 -2.50
CA ILE A 390 31.01 -30.77 -1.24
C ILE A 390 30.15 -32.05 -1.17
N ALA A 391 29.14 -32.20 -2.04
CA ALA A 391 28.17 -33.29 -1.98
C ALA A 391 28.67 -34.60 -2.64
N LYS A 392 28.17 -35.76 -2.14
CA LYS A 392 28.36 -37.08 -2.78
C LYS A 392 27.72 -37.13 -4.17
N ASP A 393 28.27 -37.93 -5.09
CA ASP A 393 27.94 -37.92 -6.53
C ASP A 393 26.43 -37.97 -6.85
N GLY A 394 25.64 -38.83 -6.19
CA GLY A 394 24.19 -38.93 -6.46
C GLY A 394 23.36 -37.72 -6.01
N ILE A 395 23.74 -37.05 -4.91
CA ILE A 395 23.08 -35.81 -4.44
C ILE A 395 23.44 -34.65 -5.39
N ARG A 396 24.69 -34.65 -5.85
CA ARG A 396 25.21 -33.67 -6.81
C ARG A 396 24.44 -33.70 -8.14
N GLU A 397 24.15 -34.88 -8.68
CA GLU A 397 23.34 -35.03 -9.89
C GLU A 397 21.91 -34.49 -9.72
N ALA A 398 21.26 -34.77 -8.58
CA ALA A 398 19.93 -34.24 -8.30
C ALA A 398 19.92 -32.71 -8.19
N ILE A 399 20.89 -32.13 -7.48
CA ILE A 399 21.07 -30.66 -7.39
C ILE A 399 21.32 -30.07 -8.78
N THR A 400 22.17 -30.70 -9.59
CA THR A 400 22.47 -30.23 -10.95
C THR A 400 21.23 -30.22 -11.83
N ARG A 401 20.43 -31.30 -11.82
CA ARG A 401 19.14 -31.37 -12.55
C ARG A 401 18.16 -30.29 -12.09
N PHE A 402 18.04 -30.06 -10.78
CA PHE A 402 17.20 -28.99 -10.24
C PHE A 402 17.65 -27.61 -10.72
N ILE A 403 18.95 -27.33 -10.69
CA ILE A 403 19.53 -26.06 -11.15
C ILE A 403 19.26 -25.87 -12.66
N GLU A 404 19.42 -26.91 -13.46
CA GLU A 404 19.22 -26.87 -14.90
C GLU A 404 17.73 -26.68 -15.26
N LYS A 405 16.83 -27.42 -14.62
CA LYS A 405 15.38 -27.24 -14.76
C LYS A 405 14.97 -25.83 -14.36
N THR A 406 15.46 -25.33 -13.23
CA THR A 406 15.21 -23.95 -12.77
C THR A 406 15.66 -22.91 -13.80
N LYS A 407 16.87 -23.06 -14.35
CA LYS A 407 17.38 -22.16 -15.40
C LYS A 407 16.49 -22.21 -16.66
N ASN A 408 16.04 -23.39 -17.06
CA ASN A 408 15.13 -23.56 -18.20
C ASN A 408 13.79 -22.84 -17.97
N LEU A 409 13.17 -23.03 -16.80
CA LEU A 409 11.90 -22.35 -16.47
C LEU A 409 12.06 -20.83 -16.43
N LEU A 410 13.13 -20.31 -15.81
CA LEU A 410 13.43 -18.88 -15.80
C LEU A 410 13.68 -18.31 -17.21
N SER A 411 14.28 -19.10 -18.09
CA SER A 411 14.46 -18.73 -19.50
C SER A 411 13.12 -18.66 -20.25
N LYS A 412 12.23 -19.65 -20.05
CA LYS A 412 10.88 -19.65 -20.62
C LYS A 412 10.02 -18.50 -20.11
N GLU A 413 10.11 -18.18 -18.82
CA GLU A 413 9.47 -17.02 -18.21
C GLU A 413 9.87 -15.72 -18.92
N LYS A 414 11.17 -15.55 -19.13
CA LYS A 414 11.73 -14.38 -19.82
C LYS A 414 11.29 -14.32 -21.28
N ALA A 415 11.37 -15.44 -22.00
CA ALA A 415 11.00 -15.54 -23.41
C ALA A 415 9.52 -15.21 -23.64
N GLY A 416 8.60 -15.74 -22.83
CA GLY A 416 7.16 -15.55 -23.05
C GLY A 416 6.70 -14.08 -23.04
N ILE A 417 7.38 -13.22 -22.29
CA ILE A 417 7.11 -11.78 -22.27
C ILE A 417 7.71 -11.11 -23.49
N GLU A 418 8.94 -11.48 -23.83
CA GLU A 418 9.69 -10.92 -24.96
C GLU A 418 9.02 -11.26 -26.30
N THR A 419 8.45 -12.47 -26.45
CA THR A 419 7.81 -12.92 -27.71
C THR A 419 6.63 -12.03 -28.14
N GLU A 420 5.83 -11.51 -27.19
CA GLU A 420 4.74 -10.57 -27.49
C GLU A 420 5.28 -9.30 -28.18
N PHE A 421 6.43 -8.79 -27.71
CA PHE A 421 7.10 -7.62 -28.29
C PHE A 421 7.93 -7.96 -29.53
N GLU A 422 8.60 -9.11 -29.58
CA GLU A 422 9.38 -9.56 -30.75
C GLU A 422 8.51 -9.64 -31.99
N THR A 423 7.29 -10.16 -31.86
CA THR A 423 6.33 -10.22 -32.97
C THR A 423 6.00 -8.81 -33.48
N MET A 424 5.86 -7.82 -32.59
CA MET A 424 5.65 -6.42 -32.96
C MET A 424 6.90 -5.80 -33.61
N VAL A 425 8.08 -6.03 -33.06
CA VAL A 425 9.37 -5.58 -33.62
C VAL A 425 9.60 -6.16 -35.03
N GLN A 426 9.30 -7.45 -35.22
CA GLN A 426 9.39 -8.10 -36.52
C GLN A 426 8.45 -7.47 -37.54
N LYS A 427 7.20 -7.17 -37.16
CA LYS A 427 6.25 -6.47 -38.04
C LYS A 427 6.74 -5.07 -38.42
N ILE A 428 7.23 -4.27 -37.47
CA ILE A 428 7.80 -2.94 -37.73
C ILE A 428 9.02 -3.04 -38.66
N SER A 429 9.85 -4.06 -38.47
CA SER A 429 11.04 -4.30 -39.30
C SER A 429 10.66 -4.76 -40.71
N GLN A 430 9.60 -5.57 -40.87
CA GLN A 430 9.09 -6.03 -42.17
C GLN A 430 8.33 -4.94 -42.93
N GLU A 431 7.53 -4.12 -42.26
CA GLU A 431 6.88 -2.93 -42.85
C GLU A 431 7.89 -1.86 -43.23
N SER A 432 9.05 -1.82 -42.58
CA SER A 432 10.15 -0.95 -43.00
C SER A 432 10.74 -1.31 -44.38
N ILE A 433 10.47 -2.53 -44.88
CA ILE A 433 10.98 -3.12 -46.13
C ILE A 433 9.91 -3.14 -47.25
N LYS A 434 8.62 -3.10 -46.93
CA LYS A 434 7.55 -3.02 -47.94
C LYS A 434 7.34 -1.57 -48.38
N ASP A 435 8.03 -1.20 -49.46
CA ASP A 435 7.66 -0.06 -50.28
C ASP A 435 6.21 -0.26 -50.75
N THR A 436 5.28 0.57 -50.27
CA THR A 436 3.87 0.42 -50.61
C THR A 436 3.69 0.68 -52.10
N GLY A 437 3.23 -0.34 -52.82
CA GLY A 437 3.09 -0.35 -54.27
C GLY A 437 2.42 0.89 -54.88
N ILE A 438 2.86 1.15 -56.11
CA ILE A 438 2.66 2.29 -57.03
C ILE A 438 1.21 2.82 -57.18
N ILE A 439 0.19 2.13 -56.64
CA ILE A 439 -1.23 2.47 -56.88
C ILE A 439 -1.85 3.30 -55.72
N ARG A 440 -1.26 3.33 -54.51
CA ARG A 440 -1.74 4.18 -53.39
C ARG A 440 -1.11 5.59 -53.33
N SER A 441 -0.03 5.84 -54.07
CA SER A 441 0.76 7.08 -54.01
C SER A 441 0.23 8.23 -54.88
N LEU A 442 -0.81 8.01 -55.69
CA LEU A 442 -1.32 9.02 -56.62
C LEU A 442 -2.26 10.07 -55.99
N PHE A 443 -2.74 9.85 -54.75
CA PHE A 443 -3.75 10.72 -54.11
C PHE A 443 -3.46 11.11 -52.64
N LYS A 444 -2.28 10.80 -52.10
CA LYS A 444 -1.86 11.21 -50.73
C LYS A 444 -0.70 12.22 -50.79
N GLU A 445 -0.77 13.28 -49.98
CA GLU A 445 0.35 14.23 -49.80
C GLU A 445 1.60 13.49 -49.28
N PRO A 446 2.80 13.71 -49.85
CA PRO A 446 4.05 13.12 -49.36
C PRO A 446 4.27 13.41 -47.89
N ILE A 447 4.73 12.40 -47.14
CA ILE A 447 4.92 12.52 -45.69
C ILE A 447 5.92 13.61 -45.32
N GLU A 448 6.92 13.85 -46.17
CA GLU A 448 7.90 14.91 -46.00
C GLU A 448 7.24 16.29 -46.02
N LYS A 449 6.28 16.52 -46.92
CA LYS A 449 5.53 17.79 -46.98
C LYS A 449 4.63 17.97 -45.76
N LYS A 450 3.98 16.90 -45.29
CA LYS A 450 3.19 16.93 -44.05
C LYS A 450 4.07 17.22 -42.83
N LEU A 451 5.26 16.63 -42.74
CA LEU A 451 6.22 16.90 -41.67
C LEU A 451 6.75 18.34 -41.70
N GLU A 452 7.02 18.89 -42.88
CA GLU A 452 7.37 20.31 -43.04
C GLU A 452 6.25 21.24 -42.58
N ARG A 453 4.98 20.90 -42.90
CA ARG A 453 3.81 21.63 -42.39
C ARG A 453 3.67 21.52 -40.87
N LEU A 454 3.88 20.32 -40.32
CA LEU A 454 3.87 20.07 -38.88
C LEU A 454 4.90 20.95 -38.18
N LYS A 455 6.16 20.97 -38.66
CA LYS A 455 7.25 21.80 -38.12
C LYS A 455 6.96 23.30 -38.17
N LYS A 456 6.18 23.76 -39.16
CA LYS A 456 5.75 25.16 -39.26
C LYS A 456 4.70 25.57 -38.22
N ASN A 457 4.07 24.62 -37.52
CA ASN A 457 3.08 24.84 -36.45
C ASN A 457 2.05 25.94 -36.82
N ILE A 458 1.40 25.78 -37.97
CA ILE A 458 0.46 26.78 -38.50
C ILE A 458 -0.83 26.76 -37.65
N PRO A 459 -1.26 27.89 -37.04
CA PRO A 459 -2.46 27.95 -36.22
C PRO A 459 -3.73 27.51 -36.96
N GLY A 460 -4.51 26.61 -36.35
CA GLY A 460 -5.78 26.13 -36.90
C GLY A 460 -5.65 25.03 -37.97
N ASP A 461 -4.44 24.66 -38.35
CA ASP A 461 -4.20 23.54 -39.26
C ASP A 461 -4.46 22.20 -38.52
N ILE A 462 -5.38 21.39 -39.03
CA ILE A 462 -5.65 20.05 -38.48
C ILE A 462 -4.88 19.04 -39.33
N LEU A 463 -3.84 18.43 -38.77
CA LEU A 463 -3.01 17.47 -39.47
C LEU A 463 -3.30 16.04 -39.02
N HIS A 464 -3.66 15.20 -40.00
CA HIS A 464 -3.89 13.77 -39.85
C HIS A 464 -2.71 12.97 -40.43
N PHE A 465 -2.05 12.20 -39.56
CA PHE A 465 -0.99 11.27 -39.90
C PHE A 465 -1.45 9.81 -39.82
N ASP A 466 -2.75 9.57 -39.71
CA ASP A 466 -3.29 8.26 -39.32
C ASP A 466 -2.76 7.10 -40.21
N GLY A 467 -2.11 6.12 -39.56
CA GLY A 467 -1.50 4.95 -40.19
C GLY A 467 -0.16 5.19 -40.90
N GLU A 468 0.40 6.40 -40.85
CA GLU A 468 1.65 6.74 -41.55
C GLU A 468 2.91 6.27 -40.79
N THR A 469 3.99 6.00 -41.51
CA THR A 469 5.31 5.64 -40.93
C THR A 469 6.30 6.78 -41.10
N ILE A 470 6.69 7.40 -40.00
CA ILE A 470 7.65 8.50 -39.90
C ILE A 470 9.01 7.90 -39.50
N LYS A 471 10.01 7.98 -40.40
CA LYS A 471 11.36 7.43 -40.18
C LYS A 471 12.40 8.53 -40.07
N ASN A 472 13.30 8.42 -39.09
CA ASN A 472 14.46 9.31 -38.90
C ASN A 472 14.10 10.82 -38.89
N ALA A 473 12.88 11.16 -38.45
CA ALA A 473 12.46 12.55 -38.40
C ALA A 473 13.05 13.23 -37.15
N ASP A 474 13.65 14.39 -37.36
CA ASP A 474 14.04 15.30 -36.29
C ASP A 474 12.91 16.29 -36.02
N LEU A 475 12.26 16.13 -34.88
CA LEU A 475 11.24 17.02 -34.30
C LEU A 475 11.73 17.59 -32.96
N SER A 476 13.05 17.54 -32.71
CA SER A 476 13.62 18.01 -31.45
C SER A 476 13.37 19.51 -31.27
N SER A 477 13.11 19.92 -30.03
CA SER A 477 12.81 21.31 -29.65
C SER A 477 11.64 21.97 -30.40
N CYS A 478 10.84 21.21 -31.15
CA CYS A 478 9.66 21.73 -31.82
C CYS A 478 8.50 21.91 -30.83
N GLU A 479 7.77 23.01 -30.94
CA GLU A 479 6.61 23.30 -30.08
C GLU A 479 5.32 23.17 -30.87
N PHE A 480 4.48 22.20 -30.50
CA PHE A 480 3.21 21.84 -31.12
C PHE A 480 2.06 22.17 -30.15
N MET A 481 1.78 23.47 -30.00
CA MET A 481 0.87 23.99 -28.97
C MET A 481 -0.48 24.48 -29.48
N VAL A 482 -0.59 24.78 -30.77
CA VAL A 482 -1.70 25.62 -31.30
C VAL A 482 -2.80 24.79 -31.97
N SER A 483 -2.47 23.62 -32.50
CA SER A 483 -3.40 22.75 -33.22
C SER A 483 -3.56 21.38 -32.56
N HIS A 484 -4.66 20.70 -32.86
CA HIS A 484 -4.80 19.27 -32.55
C HIS A 484 -4.12 18.44 -33.65
N TYR A 485 -3.27 17.51 -33.23
CA TYR A 485 -2.53 16.62 -34.12
C TYR A 485 -2.97 15.17 -33.89
N PHE A 486 -3.35 14.49 -34.97
CA PHE A 486 -3.82 13.12 -34.94
C PHE A 486 -2.74 12.20 -35.53
N PHE A 487 -2.16 11.35 -34.68
CA PHE A 487 -1.13 10.38 -35.02
C PHE A 487 -1.63 8.94 -34.84
N TYR A 488 -2.93 8.69 -35.06
CA TYR A 488 -3.52 7.40 -34.77
C TYR A 488 -2.86 6.27 -35.57
N SER A 489 -2.49 5.18 -34.90
CA SER A 489 -1.84 4.03 -35.55
C SER A 489 -0.58 4.37 -36.36
N CYS A 490 0.08 5.50 -36.09
CA CYS A 490 1.34 5.87 -36.72
C CYS A 490 2.51 4.99 -36.26
N VAL A 491 3.61 5.02 -37.01
CA VAL A 491 4.90 4.44 -36.59
C VAL A 491 5.98 5.51 -36.62
N PHE A 492 6.49 5.91 -35.45
CA PHE A 492 7.70 6.71 -35.29
C PHE A 492 8.91 5.79 -35.13
N ASN A 493 9.77 5.73 -36.14
CA ASN A 493 10.93 4.84 -36.17
C ASN A 493 12.21 5.67 -36.21
N ARG A 494 13.05 5.56 -35.18
CA ARG A 494 14.32 6.30 -35.05
C ARG A 494 14.16 7.82 -35.13
N CYS A 495 13.05 8.35 -34.62
CA CYS A 495 12.80 9.79 -34.61
C CYS A 495 13.41 10.43 -33.35
N ASP A 496 13.71 11.72 -33.44
CA ASP A 496 14.13 12.55 -32.32
C ASP A 496 13.01 13.53 -31.98
N LEU A 497 12.39 13.37 -30.81
CA LEU A 497 11.38 14.24 -30.23
C LEU A 497 11.94 14.91 -28.96
N SER A 498 13.25 14.88 -28.73
CA SER A 498 13.85 15.44 -27.52
C SER A 498 13.53 16.94 -27.38
N ARG A 499 13.18 17.38 -26.18
CA ARG A 499 12.78 18.77 -25.85
C ARG A 499 11.59 19.32 -26.64
N SER A 500 10.87 18.49 -27.39
CA SER A 500 9.65 18.91 -28.07
C SER A 500 8.50 19.16 -27.08
N VAL A 501 7.50 19.93 -27.49
CA VAL A 501 6.28 20.18 -26.72
C VAL A 501 5.09 19.75 -27.56
N PHE A 502 4.22 18.90 -27.03
CA PHE A 502 2.96 18.48 -27.65
C PHE A 502 1.80 18.77 -26.70
N ILE A 503 0.85 19.59 -27.13
CA ILE A 503 -0.39 19.87 -26.37
C ILE A 503 -1.56 19.25 -27.12
N ASN A 504 -2.40 18.47 -26.41
CA ASN A 504 -3.61 17.83 -26.95
C ASN A 504 -3.36 16.93 -28.19
N ALA A 505 -2.21 16.25 -28.26
CA ALA A 505 -1.91 15.33 -29.35
C ALA A 505 -2.50 13.93 -29.10
N ASP A 506 -3.06 13.30 -30.15
CA ASP A 506 -3.60 11.95 -30.09
C ASP A 506 -2.63 10.94 -30.70
N PHE A 507 -2.01 10.11 -29.86
CA PHE A 507 -1.09 9.04 -30.20
C PHE A 507 -1.70 7.64 -29.93
N LYS A 508 -3.02 7.51 -30.04
CA LYS A 508 -3.71 6.22 -29.88
C LYS A 508 -3.18 5.19 -30.86
N LYS A 509 -2.86 3.99 -30.36
CA LYS A 509 -2.30 2.87 -31.14
C LYS A 509 -0.99 3.19 -31.89
N THR A 510 -0.36 4.33 -31.60
CA THR A 510 0.92 4.72 -32.22
C THR A 510 2.06 3.84 -31.72
N ILE A 511 3.00 3.52 -32.59
CA ILE A 511 4.22 2.79 -32.28
C ILE A 511 5.40 3.76 -32.27
N PHE A 512 6.13 3.81 -31.16
CA PHE A 512 7.42 4.49 -31.02
C PHE A 512 8.54 3.45 -30.92
N TYR A 513 9.40 3.38 -31.93
CA TYR A 513 10.50 2.42 -32.03
C TYR A 513 11.84 3.13 -32.14
N ASN A 514 12.74 2.89 -31.17
CA ASN A 514 14.04 3.57 -31.05
C ASN A 514 13.92 5.11 -31.10
N THR A 515 12.93 5.67 -30.40
CA THR A 515 12.65 7.12 -30.44
C THR A 515 13.26 7.81 -29.22
N ASP A 516 13.88 8.97 -29.44
CA ASP A 516 14.34 9.85 -28.35
C ASP A 516 13.23 10.84 -27.97
N MET A 517 12.90 10.92 -26.68
CA MET A 517 11.92 11.82 -26.09
C MET A 517 12.49 12.54 -24.86
N ARG A 518 13.83 12.61 -24.72
CA ARG A 518 14.47 13.22 -23.56
C ARG A 518 13.99 14.66 -23.38
N GLN A 519 13.58 15.00 -22.16
CA GLN A 519 13.10 16.33 -21.80
C GLN A 519 11.91 16.84 -22.63
N ALA A 520 11.19 15.97 -23.36
CA ALA A 520 9.98 16.34 -24.07
C ALA A 520 8.84 16.67 -23.10
N GLN A 521 7.88 17.49 -23.53
CA GLN A 521 6.70 17.85 -22.76
C GLN A 521 5.43 17.43 -23.50
N PHE A 522 4.58 16.68 -22.83
CA PHE A 522 3.27 16.29 -23.31
C PHE A 522 2.23 16.81 -22.32
N ASP A 523 1.30 17.64 -22.79
CA ASP A 523 0.16 18.09 -22.00
C ASP A 523 -1.13 17.56 -22.63
N SER A 524 -1.88 16.78 -21.83
CA SER A 524 -3.19 16.25 -22.21
C SER A 524 -3.14 15.38 -23.48
N ALA A 525 -2.01 14.71 -23.71
CA ALA A 525 -1.81 13.78 -24.83
C ALA A 525 -2.34 12.38 -24.52
N CYS A 526 -2.88 11.69 -25.53
CA CYS A 526 -3.44 10.34 -25.39
C CYS A 526 -2.51 9.29 -26.02
N PHE A 527 -1.98 8.37 -25.22
CA PHE A 527 -1.17 7.23 -25.66
C PHE A 527 -1.89 5.89 -25.44
N ASP A 528 -3.22 5.89 -25.47
CA ASP A 528 -4.00 4.66 -25.27
C ASP A 528 -3.67 3.65 -26.36
N HIS A 529 -3.40 2.40 -25.97
CA HIS A 529 -2.95 1.31 -26.84
C HIS A 529 -1.63 1.59 -27.59
N ALA A 530 -0.88 2.65 -27.23
CA ALA A 530 0.40 2.93 -27.87
C ALA A 530 1.47 1.89 -27.48
N VAL A 531 2.45 1.70 -28.36
CA VAL A 531 3.56 0.76 -28.17
C VAL A 531 4.87 1.53 -28.15
N PHE A 532 5.62 1.43 -27.06
CA PHE A 532 6.94 2.04 -26.89
C PHE A 532 7.99 0.93 -26.82
N ILE A 533 8.97 0.98 -27.71
CA ILE A 533 10.05 0.00 -27.78
C ILE A 533 11.37 0.76 -27.94
N ASN A 534 12.29 0.57 -26.98
CA ASN A 534 13.58 1.25 -26.94
C ASN A 534 13.44 2.80 -26.94
N VAL A 535 12.48 3.33 -26.19
CA VAL A 535 12.26 4.78 -26.08
C VAL A 535 13.03 5.35 -24.90
N ASN A 536 13.67 6.50 -25.11
CA ASN A 536 14.31 7.26 -24.03
C ASN A 536 13.53 8.54 -23.73
N ALA A 537 12.73 8.53 -22.66
CA ALA A 537 11.95 9.65 -22.15
C ALA A 537 12.54 10.23 -20.85
N GLU A 538 13.86 10.17 -20.68
CA GLU A 538 14.53 10.70 -19.49
C GLU A 538 14.25 12.20 -19.29
N GLY A 539 13.81 12.57 -18.09
CA GLY A 539 13.46 13.96 -17.74
C GLY A 539 12.24 14.52 -18.49
N ALA A 540 11.48 13.69 -19.20
CA ALA A 540 10.27 14.14 -19.89
C ALA A 540 9.12 14.45 -18.91
N LEU A 541 8.19 15.29 -19.35
CA LEU A 541 7.03 15.73 -18.59
C LEU A 541 5.75 15.26 -19.28
N PHE A 542 4.94 14.47 -18.58
CA PHE A 542 3.64 13.98 -19.06
C PHE A 542 2.53 14.48 -18.12
N LYS A 543 1.94 15.64 -18.44
CA LYS A 543 0.84 16.22 -17.67
C LYS A 543 -0.48 15.71 -18.21
N LYS A 544 -1.28 15.05 -17.35
CA LYS A 544 -2.63 14.55 -17.70
C LYS A 544 -2.64 13.62 -18.91
N CYS A 545 -1.58 12.83 -19.09
CA CYS A 545 -1.48 11.88 -20.20
C CYS A 545 -2.08 10.52 -19.83
N SER A 546 -2.65 9.85 -20.83
CA SER A 546 -3.22 8.51 -20.71
C SER A 546 -2.33 7.47 -21.39
N PHE A 547 -2.12 6.31 -20.76
CA PHE A 547 -1.36 5.18 -21.29
C PHE A 547 -2.15 3.86 -21.15
N GLN A 548 -3.48 3.93 -21.20
CA GLN A 548 -4.31 2.75 -20.97
C GLN A 548 -4.05 1.71 -22.06
N ASN A 549 -3.93 0.44 -21.68
CA ASN A 549 -3.60 -0.64 -22.60
C ASN A 549 -2.28 -0.44 -23.37
N ALA A 550 -1.43 0.50 -22.96
CA ALA A 550 -0.14 0.73 -23.60
C ALA A 550 0.84 -0.42 -23.33
N SER A 551 1.75 -0.63 -24.28
CA SER A 551 2.79 -1.65 -24.19
C SER A 551 4.17 -0.99 -24.22
N LEU A 552 4.97 -1.18 -23.16
CA LEU A 552 6.28 -0.55 -23.01
C LEU A 552 7.35 -1.63 -22.86
N PHE A 553 8.37 -1.61 -23.72
CA PHE A 553 9.48 -2.57 -23.69
C PHE A 553 10.81 -1.87 -23.79
N ASN A 554 11.71 -2.17 -22.84
CA ASN A 554 13.09 -1.69 -22.84
C ASN A 554 13.19 -0.16 -22.94
N CYS A 555 12.38 0.56 -22.15
CA CYS A 555 12.32 2.02 -22.17
C CYS A 555 12.98 2.65 -20.92
N SER A 556 13.34 3.94 -21.02
CA SER A 556 13.81 4.75 -19.90
C SER A 556 12.88 5.93 -19.66
N PHE A 557 12.27 6.00 -18.48
CA PHE A 557 11.50 7.14 -17.97
C PHE A 557 12.17 7.76 -16.73
N ASN A 558 13.48 7.56 -16.59
CA ASN A 558 14.23 8.04 -15.44
C ASN A 558 14.07 9.55 -15.29
N HIS A 559 13.91 10.05 -14.06
CA HIS A 559 13.73 11.48 -13.77
C HIS A 559 12.53 12.16 -14.43
N ALA A 560 11.64 11.41 -15.10
CA ALA A 560 10.46 11.97 -15.73
C ALA A 560 9.39 12.35 -14.69
N LEU A 561 8.48 13.22 -15.09
CA LEU A 561 7.34 13.67 -14.30
C LEU A 561 6.04 13.15 -14.93
N LEU A 562 5.44 12.15 -14.30
CA LEU A 562 4.21 11.46 -14.70
C LEU A 562 3.17 11.41 -13.54
N PRO A 563 2.90 12.52 -12.83
CA PRO A 563 1.91 12.51 -11.78
C PRO A 563 0.54 12.15 -12.38
N GLU A 564 -0.17 11.25 -11.71
CA GLU A 564 -1.50 10.76 -12.08
C GLU A 564 -1.57 10.06 -13.45
N ALA A 565 -0.43 9.63 -14.00
CA ALA A 565 -0.41 8.89 -15.27
C ALA A 565 -1.16 7.55 -15.14
N LEU A 566 -1.84 7.16 -16.22
CA LEU A 566 -2.74 6.01 -16.20
C LEU A 566 -2.22 4.91 -17.11
N PHE A 567 -1.62 3.92 -16.49
CA PHE A 567 -1.15 2.67 -17.07
C PHE A 567 -2.17 1.56 -16.80
N LEU A 568 -3.47 1.83 -16.96
CA LEU A 568 -4.50 0.82 -16.71
C LEU A 568 -4.35 -0.33 -17.72
N ASN A 569 -4.32 -1.58 -17.23
CA ASN A 569 -4.23 -2.78 -18.07
C ASN A 569 -3.03 -2.75 -19.06
N SER A 570 -1.93 -2.09 -18.67
CA SER A 570 -0.72 -1.97 -19.50
C SER A 570 0.16 -3.21 -19.39
N ILE A 571 1.01 -3.41 -20.41
CA ILE A 571 2.05 -4.44 -20.41
C ILE A 571 3.40 -3.73 -20.44
N ILE A 572 4.14 -3.79 -19.33
CA ILE A 572 5.40 -3.07 -19.19
C ILE A 572 6.50 -4.07 -18.84
N SER A 573 7.57 -4.06 -19.62
CA SER A 573 8.71 -4.95 -19.42
C SER A 573 10.04 -4.23 -19.62
N LYS A 574 11.04 -4.56 -18.80
CA LYS A 574 12.40 -4.01 -18.85
C LYS A 574 12.46 -2.48 -18.89
N THR A 575 11.54 -1.80 -18.23
CA THR A 575 11.45 -0.34 -18.23
C THR A 575 11.90 0.23 -16.90
N SER A 576 12.67 1.31 -16.94
CA SER A 576 13.14 2.00 -15.74
C SER A 576 12.36 3.29 -15.49
N PHE A 577 11.72 3.37 -14.32
CA PHE A 577 11.08 4.55 -13.73
C PHE A 577 11.90 5.04 -12.53
N SER A 578 13.23 4.99 -12.63
CA SER A 578 14.08 5.34 -11.50
C SER A 578 14.04 6.85 -11.27
N ARG A 579 13.78 7.28 -10.03
CA ARG A 579 13.65 8.70 -9.65
C ARG A 579 12.57 9.48 -10.43
N THR A 580 11.54 8.78 -10.91
CA THR A 580 10.38 9.38 -11.59
C THR A 580 9.34 9.85 -10.56
N ASP A 581 8.59 10.91 -10.87
CA ASP A 581 7.35 11.23 -10.14
C ASP A 581 6.17 10.52 -10.79
N LEU A 582 5.58 9.57 -10.07
CA LEU A 582 4.43 8.75 -10.42
C LEU A 582 3.33 8.87 -9.34
N SER A 583 3.32 9.96 -8.57
CA SER A 583 2.33 10.18 -7.52
C SER A 583 0.90 10.15 -8.09
N GLY A 584 0.00 9.40 -7.45
CA GLY A 584 -1.39 9.21 -7.89
C GLY A 584 -1.56 8.44 -9.21
N SER A 585 -0.50 7.85 -9.76
CA SER A 585 -0.59 7.06 -11.00
C SER A 585 -1.38 5.75 -10.80
N CYS A 586 -1.98 5.23 -11.86
CA CYS A 586 -2.74 3.98 -11.81
C CYS A 586 -2.12 2.94 -12.72
N PHE A 587 -1.61 1.86 -12.12
CA PHE A 587 -1.11 0.66 -12.81
C PHE A 587 -2.09 -0.51 -12.71
N ALA A 588 -3.30 -0.31 -12.18
CA ALA A 588 -4.22 -1.40 -11.88
C ALA A 588 -4.40 -2.38 -13.06
N PHE A 589 -4.46 -3.67 -12.75
CA PHE A 589 -4.57 -4.78 -13.71
C PHE A 589 -3.41 -4.96 -14.70
N SER A 590 -2.29 -4.24 -14.52
CA SER A 590 -1.14 -4.33 -15.43
C SER A 590 -0.30 -5.58 -15.22
N LYS A 591 0.41 -5.94 -16.29
CA LYS A 591 1.48 -6.95 -16.27
C LYS A 591 2.83 -6.25 -16.27
N LEU A 592 3.54 -6.32 -15.15
CA LEU A 592 4.83 -5.65 -14.93
C LEU A 592 5.94 -6.70 -14.84
N SER A 593 7.00 -6.54 -15.63
CA SER A 593 8.16 -7.44 -15.59
C SER A 593 9.49 -6.72 -15.62
N ALA A 594 10.37 -7.02 -14.65
CA ALA A 594 11.71 -6.45 -14.61
C ALA A 594 11.73 -4.90 -14.63
N LEU A 595 10.76 -4.27 -13.96
CA LEU A 595 10.71 -2.82 -13.78
C LEU A 595 11.57 -2.37 -12.60
N SER A 596 12.08 -1.15 -12.70
CA SER A 596 12.72 -0.44 -11.58
C SER A 596 11.95 0.84 -11.26
N PHE A 597 11.42 0.92 -10.04
CA PHE A 597 10.85 2.13 -9.44
C PHE A 597 11.83 2.72 -8.39
N VAL A 598 13.12 2.42 -8.47
CA VAL A 598 14.08 2.83 -7.41
C VAL A 598 14.12 4.36 -7.28
N GLY A 599 13.82 4.86 -6.08
CA GLY A 599 13.80 6.30 -5.76
C GLY A 599 12.66 7.08 -6.43
N SER A 600 11.68 6.42 -7.04
CA SER A 600 10.50 7.08 -7.61
C SER A 600 9.52 7.49 -6.52
N ASN A 601 8.84 8.61 -6.70
CA ASN A 601 7.67 8.96 -5.90
C ASN A 601 6.44 8.23 -6.48
N ILE A 602 5.92 7.22 -5.78
CA ILE A 602 4.67 6.53 -6.15
C ILE A 602 3.58 6.73 -5.10
N ASN A 603 3.61 7.84 -4.35
CA ASN A 603 2.61 8.10 -3.31
C ASN A 603 1.19 8.10 -3.89
N GLN A 604 0.24 7.43 -3.23
CA GLN A 604 -1.15 7.27 -3.69
C GLN A 604 -1.30 6.54 -5.04
N ALA A 605 -0.24 5.91 -5.55
CA ALA A 605 -0.35 5.11 -6.76
C ALA A 605 -1.16 3.83 -6.52
N ASP A 606 -1.89 3.39 -7.54
CA ASP A 606 -2.74 2.22 -7.51
C ASP A 606 -2.13 1.06 -8.30
N PHE A 607 -1.74 0.00 -7.59
CA PHE A 607 -1.24 -1.27 -8.13
C PHE A 607 -2.20 -2.44 -7.84
N SER A 608 -3.50 -2.16 -7.66
CA SER A 608 -4.49 -3.21 -7.44
C SER A 608 -4.49 -4.21 -8.61
N GLU A 609 -4.57 -5.51 -8.30
CA GLU A 609 -4.67 -6.60 -9.29
C GLU A 609 -3.50 -6.65 -10.28
N VAL A 610 -2.35 -6.05 -9.91
CA VAL A 610 -1.14 -6.06 -10.74
C VAL A 610 -0.45 -7.40 -10.65
N SER A 611 -0.05 -7.92 -11.81
CA SER A 611 0.86 -9.05 -11.94
C SER A 611 2.29 -8.52 -12.09
N ALA A 612 3.04 -8.48 -11.00
CA ALA A 612 4.42 -8.00 -10.98
C ALA A 612 5.40 -9.17 -10.84
N ARG A 613 6.44 -9.20 -11.68
CA ARG A 613 7.56 -10.12 -11.53
C ARG A 613 8.88 -9.41 -11.75
N PHE A 614 9.90 -9.79 -10.99
CA PHE A 614 11.24 -9.19 -11.06
C PHE A 614 11.25 -7.65 -10.92
N CYS A 615 10.20 -7.06 -10.37
CA CYS A 615 10.07 -5.62 -10.20
C CYS A 615 10.74 -5.16 -8.90
N ARG A 616 11.30 -3.96 -8.91
CA ARG A 616 11.87 -3.30 -7.74
C ARG A 616 11.01 -2.08 -7.38
N PHE A 617 10.33 -2.13 -6.24
CA PHE A 617 9.56 -1.01 -5.70
C PHE A 617 10.42 -0.17 -4.74
N PRO A 618 10.12 1.13 -4.55
CA PRO A 618 10.74 1.91 -3.50
C PRO A 618 10.38 1.35 -2.15
N SER A 619 11.31 1.46 -1.21
CA SER A 619 11.16 1.06 0.17
C SER A 619 9.99 1.77 0.85
N SER A 620 10.03 3.09 0.88
CA SER A 620 9.12 3.98 1.62
C SER A 620 7.65 3.91 1.17
N SER A 621 7.37 3.38 -0.02
CA SER A 621 6.06 3.53 -0.64
C SER A 621 5.00 2.52 -0.21
N LYS A 622 5.36 1.40 0.44
CA LYS A 622 4.40 0.32 0.75
C LYS A 622 3.21 0.74 1.61
N ALA A 623 3.36 1.76 2.46
CA ALA A 623 2.29 2.26 3.33
C ALA A 623 1.33 3.25 2.65
N VAL A 624 1.69 3.74 1.46
CA VAL A 624 0.98 4.84 0.79
C VAL A 624 0.54 4.49 -0.63
N ILE A 625 0.79 3.25 -1.09
CA ILE A 625 0.28 2.70 -2.34
C ILE A 625 -0.91 1.79 -2.08
N ARG A 626 -1.80 1.69 -3.05
CA ARG A 626 -2.88 0.71 -3.05
C ARG A 626 -2.42 -0.55 -3.77
N THR A 627 -2.55 -1.69 -3.12
CA THR A 627 -2.00 -2.96 -3.60
C THR A 627 -2.99 -4.12 -3.43
N ASP A 628 -4.29 -3.84 -3.50
CA ASP A 628 -5.34 -4.85 -3.35
C ASP A 628 -5.09 -6.00 -4.36
N HIS A 629 -4.82 -7.20 -3.86
CA HIS A 629 -4.51 -8.40 -4.66
C HIS A 629 -3.34 -8.26 -5.65
N ILE A 630 -2.32 -7.46 -5.34
CA ILE A 630 -1.09 -7.50 -6.14
C ILE A 630 -0.39 -8.86 -6.03
N ASP A 631 0.03 -9.42 -7.16
CA ASP A 631 0.90 -10.59 -7.20
C ASP A 631 2.34 -10.17 -7.52
N TYR A 632 3.16 -10.01 -6.48
CA TYR A 632 4.58 -9.65 -6.59
C TYR A 632 5.48 -10.74 -7.19
N ASN A 633 4.98 -11.97 -7.36
CA ASN A 633 5.75 -13.11 -7.82
C ASN A 633 5.04 -13.87 -8.95
N ALA A 634 4.27 -13.15 -9.76
CA ALA A 634 3.48 -13.75 -10.83
C ALA A 634 4.37 -14.50 -11.81
N ARG A 635 4.25 -15.83 -11.82
CA ARG A 635 5.04 -16.75 -12.65
C ARG A 635 4.09 -17.75 -13.30
N ARG A 636 4.31 -18.02 -14.59
CA ARG A 636 3.56 -18.99 -15.39
C ARG A 636 4.09 -20.40 -15.24
N PHE A 637 5.40 -20.53 -15.08
CA PHE A 637 6.13 -21.78 -14.93
C PHE A 637 6.63 -21.89 -13.49
N GLN A 638 6.26 -22.99 -12.83
CA GLN A 638 6.56 -23.22 -11.43
C GLN A 638 7.18 -24.60 -11.21
N LEU A 639 7.94 -24.70 -10.11
CA LEU A 639 8.52 -25.95 -9.63
C LEU A 639 7.53 -26.61 -8.66
N SER A 640 7.45 -27.94 -8.72
CA SER A 640 6.58 -28.76 -7.85
C SER A 640 7.39 -29.55 -6.82
N TRP A 641 6.69 -30.24 -5.94
CA TRP A 641 7.28 -31.17 -4.97
C TRP A 641 8.24 -32.19 -5.62
N GLU A 642 7.86 -32.72 -6.78
CA GLU A 642 8.66 -33.68 -7.56
C GLU A 642 10.00 -33.12 -8.05
N ASP A 643 10.13 -31.79 -8.13
CA ASP A 643 11.36 -31.14 -8.58
C ASP A 643 12.38 -30.94 -7.46
N MET A 644 11.95 -31.05 -6.20
CA MET A 644 12.80 -30.71 -5.07
C MET A 644 13.96 -31.71 -4.96
N PRO A 645 15.23 -31.25 -4.96
CA PRO A 645 16.36 -32.14 -4.72
C PRO A 645 16.33 -32.61 -3.27
N GLN A 646 17.07 -33.67 -2.93
CA GLN A 646 17.28 -34.02 -1.52
C GLN A 646 17.94 -32.86 -0.78
N ILE A 647 17.32 -32.42 0.31
CA ILE A 647 17.79 -31.30 1.15
C ILE A 647 18.26 -31.89 2.48
N ASN A 648 19.56 -31.79 2.78
CA ASN A 648 20.09 -32.16 4.09
C ASN A 648 19.92 -31.02 5.10
N GLU A 649 20.19 -31.28 6.38
CA GLU A 649 20.01 -30.29 7.45
C GLU A 649 20.80 -28.99 7.22
N GLU A 650 22.02 -29.08 6.68
CA GLU A 650 22.87 -27.91 6.48
C GLU A 650 22.28 -26.97 5.41
N ILE A 651 21.86 -27.52 4.27
CA ILE A 651 21.19 -26.77 3.20
C ILE A 651 19.86 -26.21 3.72
N LEU A 652 19.08 -27.03 4.43
CA LEU A 652 17.79 -26.64 5.00
C LEU A 652 17.95 -25.44 5.93
N THR A 653 18.95 -25.46 6.81
CA THR A 653 19.26 -24.34 7.72
C THR A 653 19.59 -23.06 6.96
N LYS A 654 20.39 -23.13 5.88
CA LYS A 654 20.70 -21.95 5.05
C LYS A 654 19.49 -21.42 4.29
N ILE A 655 18.61 -22.30 3.80
CA ILE A 655 17.35 -21.87 3.15
C ILE A 655 16.41 -21.25 4.19
N ASN A 656 16.31 -21.82 5.40
CA ASN A 656 15.50 -21.24 6.47
C ASN A 656 15.99 -19.85 6.86
N MET A 657 17.30 -19.62 6.94
CA MET A 657 17.85 -18.27 7.10
C MET A 657 17.44 -17.31 6.00
N LEU A 658 17.45 -17.76 4.75
CA LEU A 658 16.99 -16.97 3.61
C LEU A 658 15.49 -16.67 3.72
N ILE A 659 14.68 -17.66 4.14
CA ILE A 659 13.24 -17.49 4.40
C ILE A 659 13.05 -16.40 5.46
N PHE A 660 13.64 -16.54 6.65
CA PHE A 660 13.54 -15.56 7.73
C PHE A 660 13.92 -14.14 7.27
N SER A 661 14.97 -14.01 6.46
CA SER A 661 15.42 -12.71 5.92
C SER A 661 14.41 -12.09 4.95
N GLU A 662 13.70 -12.89 4.16
CA GLU A 662 12.64 -12.38 3.26
C GLU A 662 11.35 -12.02 4.00
N PHE A 663 11.11 -12.64 5.17
CA PHE A 663 9.94 -12.36 6.00
C PHE A 663 10.04 -11.03 6.78
N ILE A 664 11.20 -10.38 6.80
CA ILE A 664 11.35 -9.00 7.31
C ILE A 664 10.35 -8.07 6.62
N HIS A 665 10.09 -8.26 5.33
CA HIS A 665 9.12 -7.44 4.59
C HIS A 665 7.67 -7.62 5.07
N TYR A 666 7.34 -8.76 5.66
CA TYR A 666 6.03 -8.99 6.28
C TYR A 666 5.92 -8.17 7.56
N GLY A 667 6.92 -8.26 8.45
CA GLY A 667 6.98 -7.47 9.69
C GLY A 667 7.02 -5.96 9.41
N GLU A 668 7.76 -5.53 8.38
CA GLU A 668 7.79 -4.15 7.90
C GLU A 668 6.40 -3.62 7.53
N LEU A 669 5.61 -4.40 6.78
CA LEU A 669 4.25 -4.02 6.41
C LEU A 669 3.33 -3.91 7.63
N LYS A 670 3.44 -4.85 8.59
CA LYS A 670 2.68 -4.81 9.84
C LYS A 670 3.02 -3.60 10.70
N PHE A 671 4.32 -3.33 10.88
CA PHE A 671 4.80 -2.18 11.64
C PHE A 671 4.36 -0.86 10.99
N LEU A 672 4.51 -0.70 9.67
CA LEU A 672 4.12 0.53 8.99
C LEU A 672 2.60 0.77 9.05
N LYS A 673 1.79 -0.29 8.99
CA LYS A 673 0.34 -0.19 9.18
C LYS A 673 -0.01 0.28 10.60
N GLN A 674 0.64 -0.28 11.62
CA GLN A 674 0.50 0.16 13.01
C GLN A 674 0.95 1.62 13.21
N ASN A 675 2.07 1.99 12.60
CA ASN A 675 2.60 3.34 12.65
C ASN A 675 1.66 4.35 11.99
N GLN A 676 1.02 3.98 10.87
CA GLN A 676 0.02 4.81 10.21
C GLN A 676 -1.16 5.11 11.15
N PHE A 677 -1.66 4.12 11.90
CA PHE A 677 -2.70 4.37 12.91
C PHE A 677 -2.23 5.32 14.00
N SER A 678 -1.01 5.13 14.51
CA SER A 678 -0.45 6.01 15.54
C SER A 678 -0.33 7.46 15.05
N LEU A 679 0.09 7.65 13.79
CA LEU A 679 0.11 8.96 13.14
C LEU A 679 -1.29 9.56 13.00
N LEU A 680 -2.27 8.79 12.51
CA LEU A 680 -3.66 9.25 12.37
C LEU A 680 -4.25 9.66 13.72
N THR A 681 -4.05 8.85 14.76
CA THR A 681 -4.47 9.18 16.13
C THR A 681 -3.82 10.46 16.62
N ALA A 682 -2.52 10.67 16.36
CA ALA A 682 -1.84 11.91 16.73
C ALA A 682 -2.51 13.12 16.05
N PHE A 683 -2.78 13.01 14.76
CA PHE A 683 -3.40 14.07 13.96
C PHE A 683 -4.85 14.36 14.32
N ASP A 684 -5.62 13.35 14.74
CA ASP A 684 -7.00 13.53 15.20
C ASP A 684 -7.07 14.25 16.57
N ILE A 685 -5.99 14.19 17.37
CA ILE A 685 -5.89 14.85 18.69
C ILE A 685 -5.27 16.26 18.57
N PHE A 686 -4.32 16.47 17.66
CA PHE A 686 -3.63 17.74 17.50
C PHE A 686 -4.57 18.88 17.11
N GLN A 687 -4.29 20.07 17.66
CA GLN A 687 -4.86 21.31 17.13
C GLN A 687 -4.27 21.63 15.74
N ASP A 688 -4.98 22.41 14.92
CA ASP A 688 -4.57 22.73 13.55
C ASP A 688 -3.10 23.20 13.43
N LYS A 689 -2.66 24.10 14.30
CA LYS A 689 -1.27 24.58 14.33
C LYS A 689 -0.26 23.51 14.76
N GLN A 690 -0.64 22.64 15.69
CA GLN A 690 0.21 21.54 16.14
C GLN A 690 0.38 20.50 15.02
N ALA A 691 -0.70 20.19 14.29
CA ALA A 691 -0.68 19.29 13.14
C ALA A 691 0.16 19.86 11.99
N ASP A 692 0.07 21.17 11.73
CA ASP A 692 0.93 21.86 10.76
C ASP A 692 2.41 21.74 11.19
N LEU A 693 2.74 22.06 12.45
CA LEU A 693 4.11 21.95 12.98
C LEU A 693 4.66 20.53 12.84
N PHE A 694 3.89 19.51 13.26
CA PHE A 694 4.29 18.11 13.19
C PHE A 694 4.63 17.67 11.76
N GLN A 695 3.87 18.14 10.77
CA GLN A 695 4.15 17.87 9.35
C GLN A 695 5.40 18.60 8.84
N MET A 696 5.71 19.79 9.36
CA MET A 696 6.84 20.60 8.93
C MET A 696 8.18 20.16 9.53
N ILE A 697 8.20 19.64 10.77
CA ILE A 697 9.45 19.27 11.48
C ILE A 697 10.37 18.38 10.63
N PRO A 698 9.92 17.28 9.99
CA PRO A 698 10.80 16.45 9.18
C PRO A 698 11.44 17.21 8.01
N PHE A 699 10.73 18.16 7.41
CA PHE A 699 11.29 19.03 6.36
C PHE A 699 12.33 20.00 6.92
N LEU A 700 12.07 20.62 8.07
CA LEU A 700 13.02 21.52 8.75
C LEU A 700 14.30 20.80 9.17
N LEU A 701 14.23 19.50 9.49
CA LEU A 701 15.41 18.67 9.73
C LEU A 701 16.12 18.29 8.42
N HIS A 702 15.36 18.01 7.36
CA HIS A 702 15.88 17.59 6.06
C HIS A 702 16.65 18.69 5.33
N GLU A 703 16.19 19.94 5.35
CA GLU A 703 16.81 21.08 4.66
C GLU A 703 17.33 22.13 5.66
N ASN A 704 18.40 22.85 5.28
CA ASN A 704 18.87 24.04 6.01
C ASN A 704 18.26 25.29 5.36
N ILE A 705 16.94 25.38 5.41
CA ILE A 705 16.15 26.44 4.77
C ILE A 705 16.02 27.65 5.70
N GLU A 706 15.93 28.84 5.12
CA GLU A 706 15.47 30.03 5.84
C GLU A 706 13.98 29.89 6.19
N PHE A 707 13.66 29.98 7.49
CA PHE A 707 12.29 29.91 7.98
C PHE A 707 12.00 31.09 8.92
N PRO A 708 10.86 31.80 8.78
CA PRO A 708 10.53 32.91 9.65
C PRO A 708 10.57 32.55 11.14
N GLY A 709 11.39 33.25 11.91
CA GLY A 709 11.57 33.00 13.35
C GLY A 709 12.68 32.00 13.70
N ILE A 710 13.41 31.49 12.70
CA ILE A 710 14.65 30.73 12.85
C ILE A 710 15.82 31.60 12.35
N ASP A 711 16.88 31.72 13.14
CA ASP A 711 18.11 32.43 12.73
C ASP A 711 18.81 31.72 11.54
N PRO A 712 19.69 32.39 10.78
CA PRO A 712 20.40 31.74 9.67
C PRO A 712 21.18 30.49 10.10
N ILE A 713 20.90 29.36 9.45
CA ILE A 713 21.56 28.08 9.71
C ILE A 713 22.86 27.98 8.91
N ASP A 714 23.97 27.62 9.55
CA ASP A 714 25.26 27.40 8.86
C ASP A 714 25.11 26.28 7.82
N VAL A 715 25.62 26.49 6.60
CA VAL A 715 25.57 25.53 5.48
C VAL A 715 26.25 24.19 5.84
N LYS A 716 27.20 24.18 6.77
CA LYS A 716 27.89 22.98 7.28
C LYS A 716 27.05 22.17 8.26
N THR A 717 25.92 22.71 8.72
CA THR A 717 25.02 22.02 9.64
C THR A 717 24.51 20.73 8.98
N PRO A 718 24.61 19.57 9.66
CA PRO A 718 24.07 18.32 9.14
C PRO A 718 22.60 18.44 8.75
N SER A 719 22.26 17.92 7.58
CA SER A 719 20.89 17.85 7.09
C SER A 719 20.69 16.60 6.23
N GLY A 720 19.45 16.38 5.82
CA GLY A 720 19.06 15.24 5.02
C GLY A 720 18.71 14.02 5.88
N ILE A 721 17.43 13.70 5.88
CA ILE A 721 16.91 12.44 6.45
C ILE A 721 16.97 11.36 5.37
N TYR A 722 17.45 10.17 5.74
CA TYR A 722 17.52 9.00 4.87
C TYR A 722 16.16 8.68 4.24
N ASP A 723 16.11 8.50 2.92
CA ASP A 723 14.89 8.11 2.20
C ASP A 723 13.64 8.97 2.55
N TYR A 724 13.83 10.27 2.83
CA TYR A 724 12.74 11.22 3.04
C TYR A 724 12.55 12.13 1.82
N LEU A 725 11.30 12.30 1.43
CA LEU A 725 10.83 13.29 0.45
C LEU A 725 9.52 13.90 0.98
N PRO A 726 9.42 15.25 1.12
CA PRO A 726 8.21 15.88 1.65
C PRO A 726 7.02 15.67 0.71
N SER A 727 5.86 15.26 1.26
CA SER A 727 4.66 15.04 0.47
C SER A 727 4.10 16.35 -0.12
N PRO A 728 3.25 16.28 -1.17
CA PRO A 728 2.56 17.46 -1.68
C PRO A 728 1.75 18.20 -0.60
N GLU A 729 1.15 17.48 0.34
CA GLU A 729 0.41 18.05 1.48
C GLU A 729 1.34 18.79 2.42
N THR A 730 2.48 18.20 2.79
CA THR A 730 3.51 18.87 3.59
C THR A 730 4.01 20.15 2.90
N GLN A 731 4.22 20.11 1.58
CA GLN A 731 4.62 21.29 0.82
C GLN A 731 3.54 22.36 0.81
N GLU A 732 2.26 22.00 0.75
CA GLU A 732 1.16 22.95 0.83
C GLU A 732 1.03 23.57 2.22
N VAL A 733 1.26 22.80 3.29
CA VAL A 733 1.36 23.34 4.65
C VAL A 733 2.53 24.33 4.74
N LEU A 734 3.72 23.97 4.24
CA LEU A 734 4.90 24.84 4.24
C LEU A 734 4.64 26.18 3.53
N ARG A 735 3.89 26.19 2.42
CA ARG A 735 3.55 27.43 1.68
C ARG A 735 2.75 28.44 2.49
N ARG A 736 2.11 28.03 3.60
CA ARG A 736 1.44 28.96 4.53
C ARG A 736 2.43 29.76 5.38
N TYR A 737 3.67 29.26 5.53
CA TYR A 737 4.68 29.82 6.42
C TYR A 737 5.93 30.34 5.67
N ILE A 738 6.26 29.77 4.50
CA ILE A 738 7.43 30.15 3.69
C ILE A 738 7.07 30.38 2.22
N LYS A 739 7.89 31.17 1.50
CA LYS A 739 7.67 31.48 0.09
C LYS A 739 7.91 30.27 -0.80
N LYS A 740 7.12 30.13 -1.86
CA LYS A 740 7.13 28.94 -2.75
C LYS A 740 8.50 28.67 -3.38
N GLU A 741 9.23 29.72 -3.75
CA GLU A 741 10.54 29.62 -4.41
C GLU A 741 11.63 29.05 -3.49
N GLN A 742 11.41 29.07 -2.17
CA GLN A 742 12.35 28.54 -1.18
C GLN A 742 12.14 27.03 -0.93
N ILE A 743 10.99 26.47 -1.31
CA ILE A 743 10.67 25.05 -1.06
C ILE A 743 11.33 24.18 -2.13
N LEU A 744 12.43 23.53 -1.76
CA LEU A 744 13.12 22.54 -2.59
C LEU A 744 12.76 21.12 -2.13
N ALA A 745 11.74 20.52 -2.74
CA ALA A 745 11.38 19.12 -2.49
C ALA A 745 12.30 18.18 -3.29
N ARG A 746 13.32 17.64 -2.63
CA ARG A 746 14.29 16.71 -3.24
C ARG A 746 14.75 15.67 -2.23
N TRP A 747 15.34 14.59 -2.74
CA TRP A 747 16.08 13.64 -1.91
C TRP A 747 17.43 14.23 -1.52
N SER A 748 17.87 14.01 -0.29
CA SER A 748 19.25 14.30 0.09
C SER A 748 20.21 13.29 -0.58
N PRO A 749 21.24 13.75 -1.30
CA PRO A 749 22.24 12.85 -1.89
C PRO A 749 23.13 12.19 -0.82
N ASN A 750 23.34 12.87 0.31
CA ASN A 750 24.16 12.43 1.43
C ASN A 750 23.35 12.63 2.73
N PRO A 751 22.37 11.75 3.03
CA PRO A 751 21.58 11.88 4.25
C PRO A 751 22.46 11.62 5.48
N LEU A 752 22.45 12.56 6.42
CA LEU A 752 23.21 12.49 7.68
C LEU A 752 22.33 12.15 8.89
N ILE A 753 21.00 12.26 8.74
CA ILE A 753 20.03 11.82 9.74
C ILE A 753 19.48 10.46 9.32
N GLU A 754 19.69 9.45 10.16
CA GLU A 754 19.34 8.06 9.89
C GLU A 754 17.86 7.79 10.16
N GLY A 755 17.27 8.43 11.16
CA GLY A 755 15.86 8.22 11.54
C GLY A 755 15.32 9.32 12.44
N VAL A 756 14.01 9.57 12.35
CA VAL A 756 13.29 10.51 13.22
C VAL A 756 12.05 9.81 13.77
N PHE A 757 11.94 9.80 15.09
CA PHE A 757 10.87 9.12 15.82
C PHE A 757 10.31 10.03 16.89
N THR A 758 9.03 9.87 17.25
CA THR A 758 8.56 10.38 18.53
C THR A 758 8.64 9.33 19.62
N ILE A 759 8.61 9.75 20.88
CA ILE A 759 8.48 8.90 22.07
C ILE A 759 7.43 9.50 23.01
N GLY A 760 6.86 8.70 23.90
CA GLY A 760 5.97 9.18 24.96
C GLY A 760 4.49 9.04 24.63
N SER A 761 3.68 10.06 24.91
CA SER A 761 2.22 9.96 24.72
C SER A 761 1.73 10.30 23.31
N THR A 762 2.59 10.83 22.43
CA THR A 762 2.21 11.23 21.08
C THR A 762 1.45 10.10 20.36
N GLY A 763 0.27 10.42 19.81
CA GLY A 763 -0.56 9.45 19.08
C GLY A 763 -1.18 8.33 19.90
N SER A 764 -1.23 8.47 21.23
CA SER A 764 -1.98 7.57 22.12
C SER A 764 -3.21 8.26 22.71
N ILE A 765 -4.12 7.49 23.30
CA ILE A 765 -5.27 7.97 24.09
C ILE A 765 -4.84 8.90 25.23
N ALA A 766 -3.57 8.81 25.63
CA ALA A 766 -3.02 9.61 26.70
C ALA A 766 -2.53 10.98 26.18
N GLN A 767 -2.48 11.23 24.87
CA GLN A 767 -2.08 12.54 24.36
C GLN A 767 -3.16 13.59 24.65
N THR A 768 -2.76 14.76 25.15
CA THR A 768 -3.62 15.94 25.28
C THR A 768 -3.03 17.09 24.45
N SER A 769 -3.77 18.19 24.29
CA SER A 769 -3.26 19.38 23.59
C SER A 769 -2.06 20.03 24.28
N ASP A 770 -1.90 19.80 25.59
CA ASP A 770 -0.85 20.39 26.42
C ASP A 770 0.36 19.46 26.57
N SER A 771 0.27 18.22 26.08
CA SER A 771 1.38 17.27 26.09
C SER A 771 2.53 17.77 25.20
N ASP A 772 3.75 17.50 25.67
CA ASP A 772 4.98 17.67 24.91
C ASP A 772 5.07 16.66 23.74
N ILE A 773 5.84 17.06 22.72
CA ILE A 773 6.23 16.17 21.62
C ILE A 773 7.74 15.98 21.66
N ASP A 774 8.16 14.80 22.09
CA ASP A 774 9.57 14.42 22.19
C ASP A 774 10.00 13.67 20.94
N TYR A 775 11.08 14.13 20.30
CA TYR A 775 11.65 13.52 19.11
C TYR A 775 13.01 12.90 19.39
N TRP A 776 13.22 11.66 18.93
CA TRP A 776 14.54 11.08 18.75
C TRP A 776 15.04 11.36 17.35
N VAL A 777 16.18 12.04 17.24
CA VAL A 777 16.90 12.29 15.98
C VAL A 777 18.11 11.37 15.95
N CYS A 778 18.00 10.27 15.20
CA CYS A 778 19.01 9.23 15.14
C CYS A 778 20.11 9.59 14.12
N ILE A 779 21.37 9.57 14.56
CA ILE A 779 22.56 9.82 13.74
C ILE A 779 23.61 8.73 13.99
N ASN A 780 24.61 8.65 13.09
CA ASN A 780 25.81 7.86 13.32
C ASN A 780 26.98 8.79 13.64
N GLU A 781 27.30 9.01 14.92
CA GLU A 781 28.33 9.97 15.35
C GLU A 781 29.71 9.70 14.74
N GLN A 782 30.03 8.45 14.37
CA GLN A 782 31.32 8.12 13.71
C GLN A 782 31.50 8.80 12.36
N GLN A 783 30.43 9.28 11.73
CA GLN A 783 30.47 10.01 10.47
C GLN A 783 30.73 11.52 10.68
N PHE A 784 30.75 12.01 11.92
CA PHE A 784 30.85 13.42 12.25
C PHE A 784 32.09 13.74 13.07
N ASN A 785 32.53 14.99 12.98
CA ASN A 785 33.42 15.57 13.98
C ASN A 785 32.58 16.29 15.06
N SER A 786 33.16 16.53 16.24
CA SER A 786 32.44 17.10 17.39
C SER A 786 31.87 18.51 17.12
N GLY A 787 32.53 19.31 16.28
CA GLY A 787 32.05 20.64 15.90
C GLY A 787 30.76 20.61 15.07
N VAL A 788 30.62 19.63 14.19
CA VAL A 788 29.45 19.47 13.31
C VAL A 788 28.22 18.96 14.07
N VAL A 789 28.41 18.08 15.05
CA VAL A 789 27.32 17.65 15.95
C VAL A 789 26.74 18.83 16.73
N ARG A 790 27.60 19.77 17.16
CA ARG A 790 27.17 20.98 17.86
C ARG A 790 26.30 21.89 16.99
N LEU A 791 26.62 22.02 15.70
CA LEU A 791 25.79 22.78 14.76
C LEU A 791 24.38 22.17 14.63
N LEU A 792 24.30 20.84 14.56
CA LEU A 792 23.00 20.15 14.54
C LEU A 792 22.23 20.43 15.83
N GLN A 793 22.88 20.35 17.00
CA GLN A 793 22.24 20.66 18.28
C GLN A 793 21.69 22.10 18.32
N THR A 794 22.48 23.09 17.86
CA THR A 794 22.01 24.48 17.75
C THR A 794 20.79 24.60 16.84
N LYS A 795 20.78 23.92 15.69
CA LYS A 795 19.62 23.88 14.80
C LYS A 795 18.38 23.30 15.49
N LEU A 796 18.53 22.22 16.25
CA LEU A 796 17.42 21.62 16.99
C LEU A 796 16.84 22.59 18.02
N GLU A 797 17.69 23.25 18.83
CA GLU A 797 17.27 24.27 19.81
C GLU A 797 16.51 25.44 19.16
N MET A 798 16.94 25.86 17.97
CA MET A 798 16.23 26.90 17.20
C MET A 798 14.84 26.44 16.76
N ILE A 799 14.68 25.18 16.36
CA ILE A 799 13.38 24.60 16.00
C ILE A 799 12.48 24.45 17.25
N GLU A 800 13.02 24.10 18.42
CA GLU A 800 12.26 24.07 19.68
C GLU A 800 11.73 25.46 20.04
N HIS A 801 12.58 26.49 19.91
CA HIS A 801 12.17 27.86 20.15
C HIS A 801 11.08 28.33 19.18
N LEU A 802 11.20 27.97 17.89
CA LEU A 802 10.15 28.20 16.89
C LEU A 802 8.85 27.51 17.28
N ALA A 803 8.90 26.22 17.66
CA ALA A 803 7.72 25.45 18.05
C ALA A 803 6.96 26.13 19.20
N TRP A 804 7.69 26.59 20.22
CA TRP A 804 7.08 27.29 21.35
C TRP A 804 6.52 28.65 20.97
N LYS A 805 7.32 29.52 20.34
CA LYS A 805 6.92 30.91 20.05
C LYS A 805 5.93 31.05 18.91
N GLY A 806 6.06 30.22 17.87
CA GLY A 806 5.24 30.30 16.66
C GLY A 806 3.95 29.47 16.73
N PHE A 807 4.01 28.32 17.40
CA PHE A 807 2.93 27.33 17.38
C PHE A 807 2.32 27.05 18.77
N GLY A 808 2.96 27.50 19.85
CA GLY A 808 2.49 27.25 21.21
C GLY A 808 2.67 25.80 21.66
N THR A 809 3.56 25.05 21.00
CA THR A 809 3.77 23.62 21.25
C THR A 809 5.13 23.41 21.90
N LYS A 810 5.16 22.69 23.02
CA LYS A 810 6.44 22.25 23.62
C LYS A 810 6.98 21.06 22.82
N VAL A 811 8.14 21.24 22.20
CA VAL A 811 8.86 20.20 21.45
C VAL A 811 10.24 20.05 22.07
N THR A 812 10.70 18.80 22.20
CA THR A 812 12.06 18.48 22.68
C THR A 812 12.73 17.53 21.69
N PHE A 813 13.96 17.82 21.28
CA PHE A 813 14.75 16.91 20.45
C PHE A 813 15.87 16.25 21.28
N PHE A 814 15.91 14.92 21.21
CA PHE A 814 16.97 14.09 21.73
C PHE A 814 17.84 13.59 20.57
N LEU A 815 19.10 14.01 20.54
CA LEU A 815 20.07 13.49 19.58
C LEU A 815 20.54 12.11 20.03
N VAL A 816 20.35 11.09 19.18
CA VAL A 816 20.63 9.69 19.52
C VAL A 816 21.67 9.11 18.57
N ASP A 817 22.82 8.73 19.10
CA ASP A 817 23.80 7.92 18.36
C ASP A 817 23.33 6.47 18.29
N ILE A 818 23.11 5.97 17.07
CA ILE A 818 22.64 4.60 16.83
C ILE A 818 23.58 3.54 17.42
N LEU A 819 24.90 3.79 17.46
CA LEU A 819 25.87 2.81 17.96
C LEU A 819 25.89 2.75 19.49
N LYS A 820 25.71 3.90 20.16
CA LYS A 820 25.55 3.96 21.61
C LYS A 820 24.19 3.39 22.02
N ALA A 821 23.11 3.77 21.33
CA ALA A 821 21.76 3.26 21.57
C ALA A 821 21.71 1.73 21.46
N LYS A 822 22.34 1.14 20.43
CA LYS A 822 22.49 -0.33 20.29
C LYS A 822 23.00 -1.00 21.58
N ASN A 823 24.01 -0.41 22.20
CA ASN A 823 24.65 -0.93 23.40
C ASN A 823 23.97 -0.46 24.71
N ASN A 824 22.77 0.12 24.65
CA ASN A 824 22.06 0.69 25.79
C ASN A 824 22.84 1.81 26.49
N ALA A 825 23.56 2.63 25.72
CA ALA A 825 24.24 3.82 26.20
C ALA A 825 23.55 5.06 25.64
N PHE A 826 22.98 5.89 26.50
CA PHE A 826 22.27 7.13 26.11
C PHE A 826 22.93 8.40 26.70
N GLY A 827 24.18 8.28 27.18
CA GLY A 827 24.96 9.40 27.72
C GLY A 827 24.61 9.80 29.16
N ASP A 828 25.30 10.84 29.64
CA ASP A 828 25.09 11.44 30.96
C ASP A 828 23.93 12.45 30.97
N SER A 829 23.27 12.50 32.12
CA SER A 829 22.01 13.18 32.46
C SER A 829 21.82 14.61 31.93
N THR A 830 20.68 14.88 31.29
CA THR A 830 20.08 16.23 31.23
C THR A 830 19.17 16.47 32.45
N LEU A 831 18.74 17.71 32.71
CA LEU A 831 17.77 18.04 33.78
C LEU A 831 16.45 17.26 33.68
N GLU A 832 16.12 16.70 32.52
CA GLU A 832 14.89 15.92 32.28
C GLU A 832 15.09 14.40 32.21
N SER A 833 16.33 13.89 32.06
CA SER A 833 16.67 12.47 31.86
C SER A 833 17.72 11.98 32.87
N SER A 834 17.45 10.86 33.54
CA SER A 834 18.27 10.29 34.62
C SER A 834 19.60 9.64 34.17
N GLY A 835 20.08 9.87 32.94
CA GLY A 835 21.34 9.31 32.46
C GLY A 835 21.42 7.78 32.54
N SER A 836 22.65 7.25 32.60
CA SER A 836 23.05 5.83 32.59
C SER A 836 22.33 4.87 33.56
N ALA A 837 21.51 5.37 34.50
CA ALA A 837 20.80 4.57 35.50
C ALA A 837 19.49 3.91 34.99
N GLN A 838 18.98 4.28 33.82
CA GLN A 838 17.69 3.78 33.28
C GLN A 838 17.72 3.50 31.76
N SER A 839 18.88 3.15 31.21
CA SER A 839 19.05 3.08 29.75
C SER A 839 18.14 2.04 29.09
N ARG A 840 17.93 0.88 29.70
CA ARG A 840 17.05 -0.15 29.12
C ARG A 840 15.58 0.16 29.36
N LEU A 841 15.24 0.80 30.48
CA LEU A 841 13.87 1.31 30.70
C LEU A 841 13.47 2.37 29.66
N LEU A 842 14.39 3.29 29.34
CA LEU A 842 14.15 4.28 28.29
C LEU A 842 13.97 3.61 26.92
N LYS A 843 14.79 2.60 26.59
CA LYS A 843 14.64 1.84 25.34
C LYS A 843 13.34 1.05 25.30
N GLU A 844 12.92 0.45 26.42
CA GLU A 844 11.62 -0.22 26.55
C GLU A 844 10.47 0.77 26.27
N GLU A 845 10.50 1.96 26.90
CA GLU A 845 9.50 3.00 26.67
C GLU A 845 9.51 3.48 25.22
N PHE A 846 10.69 3.65 24.62
CA PHE A 846 10.84 3.98 23.20
C PHE A 846 10.16 2.93 22.33
N TYR A 847 10.55 1.66 22.42
CA TYR A 847 9.95 0.61 21.61
C TYR A 847 8.46 0.40 21.86
N ARG A 848 7.99 0.69 23.08
CA ARG A 848 6.56 0.63 23.41
C ARG A 848 5.76 1.81 22.86
N THR A 849 6.36 2.97 22.66
CA THR A 849 5.61 4.22 22.36
C THR A 849 6.03 4.92 21.07
N MET A 850 7.02 4.39 20.35
CA MET A 850 7.58 5.09 19.20
C MET A 850 6.57 5.25 18.06
N ILE A 851 6.61 6.43 17.44
CA ILE A 851 6.05 6.66 16.11
C ILE A 851 7.21 6.97 15.18
N HIS A 852 7.35 6.19 14.11
CA HIS A 852 8.25 6.49 13.00
C HIS A 852 7.71 7.67 12.19
N VAL A 853 8.46 8.76 12.18
CA VAL A 853 8.08 10.00 11.49
C VAL A 853 8.77 10.07 10.12
N ALA A 854 10.06 9.76 10.05
CA ALA A 854 10.83 9.74 8.82
C ALA A 854 12.12 8.91 8.98
N GLY A 855 12.75 8.52 7.87
CA GLY A 855 14.05 7.82 7.90
C GLY A 855 13.97 6.30 7.92
N LYS A 856 15.06 5.69 8.36
CA LYS A 856 15.20 4.24 8.54
C LYS A 856 14.29 3.69 9.63
N ILE A 857 14.02 2.38 9.56
CA ILE A 857 13.10 1.67 10.46
C ILE A 857 13.92 0.85 11.48
N PRO A 858 13.58 0.83 12.79
CA PRO A 858 14.24 -0.03 13.75
C PRO A 858 14.08 -1.51 13.39
N LEU A 859 15.18 -2.26 13.26
CA LEU A 859 15.14 -3.68 12.90
C LEU A 859 14.28 -4.48 13.88
N TRP A 860 14.34 -4.14 15.18
CA TRP A 860 13.52 -4.74 16.23
C TRP A 860 12.00 -4.72 15.91
N SER A 861 11.52 -3.65 15.27
CA SER A 861 10.07 -3.45 15.00
C SER A 861 9.51 -4.38 13.93
N VAL A 862 10.39 -4.88 13.05
CA VAL A 862 10.03 -5.69 11.87
C VAL A 862 10.40 -7.16 12.02
N LEU A 863 10.94 -7.56 13.18
CA LEU A 863 11.26 -8.94 13.51
C LEU A 863 10.32 -9.48 14.62
N PRO A 864 9.76 -10.69 14.45
CA PRO A 864 8.95 -11.35 15.47
C PRO A 864 9.67 -11.45 16.82
N THR A 865 8.91 -11.43 17.92
CA THR A 865 9.46 -11.66 19.28
C THR A 865 10.03 -13.06 19.46
N SER A 866 9.58 -14.02 18.65
CA SER A 866 10.03 -15.41 18.64
C SER A 866 11.44 -15.61 18.07
N ILE A 867 12.04 -14.57 17.48
CA ILE A 867 13.40 -14.65 16.94
C ILE A 867 14.43 -14.56 18.07
N SER A 868 15.35 -15.52 18.14
CA SER A 868 16.46 -15.46 19.10
C SER A 868 17.48 -14.37 18.74
N LEU A 869 18.24 -13.91 19.74
CA LEU A 869 19.31 -12.93 19.54
C LEU A 869 20.35 -13.37 18.50
N GLN A 870 20.61 -14.68 18.39
CA GLN A 870 21.51 -15.21 17.35
C GLN A 870 20.94 -14.99 15.95
N TYR A 871 19.66 -15.33 15.75
CA TYR A 871 18.99 -15.10 14.47
C TYR A 871 18.88 -13.60 14.14
N TYR A 872 18.60 -12.75 15.13
CA TYR A 872 18.62 -11.29 15.00
C TYR A 872 19.95 -10.80 14.41
N ASN A 873 21.07 -11.23 15.00
CA ASN A 873 22.41 -10.84 14.56
C ASN A 873 22.76 -11.34 13.16
N ILE A 874 22.37 -12.58 12.82
CA ILE A 874 22.60 -13.12 11.47
C ILE A 874 21.78 -12.36 10.43
N ILE A 875 20.52 -12.07 10.73
CA ILE A 875 19.65 -11.27 9.86
C ILE A 875 20.25 -9.88 9.65
N LEU A 876 20.68 -9.23 10.73
CA LEU A 876 21.32 -7.92 10.67
C LEU A 876 22.57 -7.94 9.78
N ALA A 877 23.43 -8.95 9.90
CA ALA A 877 24.63 -9.09 9.08
C ALA A 877 24.26 -9.22 7.59
N ASN A 878 23.30 -10.09 7.26
CA ASN A 878 22.82 -10.29 5.89
C ASN A 878 22.20 -9.03 5.27
N VAL A 879 21.44 -8.27 6.06
CA VAL A 879 20.82 -7.01 5.64
C VAL A 879 21.89 -5.94 5.40
N SER A 880 22.94 -5.90 6.23
CA SER A 880 24.01 -4.90 6.16
C SER A 880 24.95 -5.11 4.96
N GLU A 881 25.15 -6.35 4.49
CA GLU A 881 25.98 -6.67 3.31
C GLU A 881 25.39 -6.16 1.99
N VAL A 882 24.09 -5.89 1.93
CA VAL A 882 23.41 -5.44 0.73
C VAL A 882 23.18 -3.93 0.82
N SER A 883 23.97 -3.13 0.08
CA SER A 883 23.89 -1.66 0.06
C SER A 883 22.47 -1.10 -0.15
N SER A 884 21.61 -1.80 -0.92
CA SER A 884 20.22 -1.39 -1.12
C SER A 884 19.25 -1.74 0.03
N LEU A 885 19.71 -2.44 1.06
CA LEU A 885 18.96 -2.82 2.27
C LEU A 885 19.42 -2.05 3.52
N MET A 886 20.20 -0.98 3.35
CA MET A 886 20.54 0.04 4.37
C MET A 886 19.31 0.78 4.95
N ARG A 887 18.11 0.20 4.90
CA ARG A 887 16.85 0.81 5.35
C ARG A 887 16.60 0.65 6.85
N TYR A 888 17.26 -0.30 7.50
CA TYR A 888 17.04 -0.58 8.91
C TYR A 888 18.11 0.05 9.78
N ILE A 889 17.73 0.53 10.96
CA ILE A 889 18.66 0.90 12.04
C ILE A 889 18.63 -0.18 13.11
N ASP A 890 19.81 -0.53 13.60
CA ASP A 890 19.95 -1.42 14.75
C ASP A 890 20.11 -0.60 16.02
N LEU A 891 19.01 -0.47 16.75
CA LEU A 891 19.00 0.14 18.09
C LEU A 891 19.16 -0.92 19.19
N GLY A 892 19.44 -2.18 18.84
CA GLY A 892 19.65 -3.31 19.75
C GLY A 892 18.35 -3.91 20.29
N ASP A 893 18.35 -5.22 20.53
CA ASP A 893 17.22 -5.95 21.11
C ASP A 893 17.09 -5.72 22.63
N ILE A 894 15.91 -5.99 23.18
CA ILE A 894 15.61 -5.90 24.61
C ILE A 894 14.73 -7.08 25.08
N HIS A 895 15.30 -7.95 25.92
CA HIS A 895 14.58 -9.08 26.51
C HIS A 895 14.35 -8.94 28.02
N ALA A 896 15.24 -8.23 28.71
CA ALA A 896 15.18 -8.03 30.16
C ALA A 896 15.82 -6.70 30.55
N ILE A 897 15.37 -6.15 31.68
CA ILE A 897 15.92 -4.94 32.31
C ILE A 897 16.61 -5.37 33.61
N PRO A 898 17.91 -5.08 33.81
CA PRO A 898 18.62 -5.40 35.04
C PRO A 898 17.91 -4.85 36.27
N THR A 899 17.86 -5.65 37.33
CA THR A 899 17.20 -5.28 38.59
C THR A 899 17.78 -4.00 39.22
N SER A 900 19.06 -3.70 38.96
CA SER A 900 19.70 -2.45 39.40
C SER A 900 19.10 -1.19 38.78
N GLU A 901 18.55 -1.27 37.57
CA GLU A 901 17.91 -0.11 36.91
C GLU A 901 16.54 0.20 37.56
N TYR A 902 15.81 -0.79 38.09
CA TYR A 902 14.52 -0.57 38.74
C TYR A 902 14.63 0.30 39.98
N TYR A 903 15.64 0.06 40.83
CA TYR A 903 15.84 0.85 42.05
C TYR A 903 16.11 2.33 41.71
N GLY A 904 17.02 2.59 40.77
CA GLY A 904 17.32 3.95 40.30
C GLY A 904 16.10 4.62 39.66
N ALA A 905 15.27 3.85 38.96
CA ALA A 905 14.02 4.31 38.37
C ALA A 905 12.96 4.71 39.41
N SER A 906 12.81 3.93 40.47
CA SER A 906 11.86 4.24 41.54
C SER A 906 12.23 5.54 42.25
N ILE A 907 13.50 5.75 42.59
CA ILE A 907 13.97 7.01 43.20
C ILE A 907 13.70 8.19 42.27
N TRP A 908 13.94 8.05 40.97
CA TRP A 908 13.64 9.10 40.01
C TRP A 908 12.15 9.45 39.93
N GLN A 909 11.26 8.46 39.96
CA GLN A 909 9.81 8.71 40.00
C GLN A 909 9.39 9.42 41.31
N MET A 910 10.04 9.11 42.43
CA MET A 910 9.86 9.83 43.70
C MET A 910 10.38 11.29 43.68
N PHE A 911 11.12 11.72 42.68
CA PHE A 911 11.42 13.14 42.45
C PHE A 911 10.49 13.78 41.42
N LYS A 912 10.12 13.05 40.36
CA LYS A 912 9.25 13.54 39.28
C LYS A 912 7.79 13.74 39.71
N TRP A 913 7.30 13.04 40.74
CA TRP A 913 5.91 13.20 41.21
C TRP A 913 5.57 14.65 41.61
N LEU A 914 6.56 15.46 42.02
CA LEU A 914 6.38 16.88 42.34
C LEU A 914 5.88 17.70 41.14
N LYS A 915 6.22 17.28 39.92
CA LYS A 915 5.80 17.91 38.66
C LYS A 915 4.69 17.14 37.95
N SER A 916 4.67 15.82 38.08
CA SER A 916 3.75 14.95 37.35
C SER A 916 3.32 13.74 38.18
N PRO A 917 2.51 13.96 39.24
CA PRO A 917 2.22 12.94 40.25
C PRO A 917 1.51 11.72 39.64
N PHE A 918 0.51 11.95 38.80
CA PHE A 918 -0.29 10.87 38.20
C PHE A 918 0.53 9.99 37.23
N LYS A 919 1.37 10.60 36.39
CA LYS A 919 2.28 9.83 35.51
C LYS A 919 3.30 9.02 36.34
N SER A 920 3.79 9.60 37.44
CA SER A 920 4.75 8.92 38.31
C SER A 920 4.16 7.71 39.03
N VAL A 921 2.89 7.75 39.47
CA VAL A 921 2.21 6.58 40.05
C VAL A 921 2.12 5.43 39.04
N ILE A 922 1.68 5.71 37.81
CA ILE A 922 1.57 4.70 36.74
C ILE A 922 2.95 4.09 36.42
N LYS A 923 4.00 4.92 36.34
CA LYS A 923 5.37 4.43 36.11
C LYS A 923 5.90 3.62 37.30
N MET A 924 5.56 3.98 38.53
CA MET A 924 5.97 3.22 39.72
C MET A 924 5.32 1.82 39.75
N ALA A 925 4.03 1.75 39.46
CA ALA A 925 3.30 0.49 39.31
C ALA A 925 3.90 -0.41 38.22
N LEU A 926 4.36 0.18 37.12
CA LEU A 926 5.08 -0.55 36.07
C LEU A 926 6.41 -1.13 36.57
N LEU A 927 7.18 -0.36 37.33
CA LEU A 927 8.45 -0.84 37.90
C LEU A 927 8.23 -1.98 38.89
N GLU A 928 7.18 -1.90 39.72
CA GLU A 928 6.80 -2.97 40.65
C GLU A 928 6.45 -4.26 39.90
N LYS A 929 5.56 -4.17 38.91
CA LYS A 929 5.21 -5.30 38.03
C LYS A 929 6.45 -5.92 37.39
N TYR A 930 7.33 -5.10 36.79
CA TYR A 930 8.56 -5.59 36.17
C TYR A 930 9.55 -6.22 37.14
N SER A 931 9.63 -5.71 38.37
CA SER A 931 10.45 -6.31 39.41
C SER A 931 9.90 -7.69 39.83
N TYR A 932 8.58 -7.82 39.95
CA TYR A 932 7.93 -9.07 40.36
C TYR A 932 7.95 -10.15 39.25
N GLU A 933 7.75 -9.73 38.01
CA GLU A 933 7.66 -10.60 36.83
C GLU A 933 9.01 -10.85 36.16
N TYR A 934 10.13 -10.39 36.75
CA TYR A 934 11.45 -10.53 36.16
C TYR A 934 11.77 -12.00 35.80
N GLY A 935 12.01 -12.24 34.51
CA GLY A 935 12.28 -13.58 33.97
C GLY A 935 11.07 -14.51 33.86
N LYS A 936 9.87 -14.07 34.29
CA LYS A 936 8.61 -14.83 34.19
C LYS A 936 7.81 -14.44 32.96
N GLU A 937 7.72 -13.14 32.68
CA GLU A 937 6.92 -12.57 31.61
C GLU A 937 7.77 -11.71 30.67
N SER A 938 7.28 -11.53 29.44
CA SER A 938 7.90 -10.61 28.48
C SER A 938 7.63 -9.14 28.84
N LEU A 939 8.58 -8.27 28.49
CA LEU A 939 8.44 -6.81 28.61
C LEU A 939 7.24 -6.30 27.79
N LEU A 940 6.61 -5.20 28.24
CA LEU A 940 5.43 -4.65 27.57
C LEU A 940 5.72 -4.23 26.12
N CYS A 941 6.91 -3.70 25.82
CA CYS A 941 7.29 -3.40 24.43
C CYS A 941 7.22 -4.65 23.52
N ASN A 942 7.61 -5.83 24.01
CA ASN A 942 7.51 -7.08 23.25
C ASN A 942 6.07 -7.57 23.17
N LYS A 943 5.27 -7.47 24.25
CA LYS A 943 3.83 -7.75 24.21
C LYS A 943 3.11 -6.85 23.20
N TYR A 944 3.45 -5.56 23.16
CA TYR A 944 2.91 -4.62 22.19
C TYR A 944 3.36 -4.95 20.76
N LYS A 945 4.64 -5.32 20.56
CA LYS A 945 5.13 -5.82 19.26
C LYS A 945 4.35 -7.03 18.78
N ASP A 946 4.05 -7.96 19.68
CA ASP A 946 3.25 -9.13 19.34
C ASP A 946 1.84 -8.79 18.85
N GLU A 947 1.23 -7.71 19.37
CA GLU A 947 -0.08 -7.25 18.89
C GLU A 947 -0.05 -6.97 17.39
N TRP A 948 0.91 -6.20 16.87
CA TRP A 948 0.97 -5.95 15.41
C TRP A 948 1.60 -7.11 14.63
N MET A 949 2.56 -7.83 15.20
CA MET A 949 3.27 -8.90 14.48
C MET A 949 2.40 -10.14 14.27
N ASN A 950 1.64 -10.52 15.30
CA ASN A 950 0.75 -11.68 15.26
C ASN A 950 -0.71 -11.27 15.02
N SER A 951 -0.96 -9.97 14.79
CA SER A 951 -2.27 -9.45 14.41
C SER A 951 -2.90 -10.24 13.28
N GLY A 952 -4.23 -10.23 13.34
CA GLY A 952 -5.15 -10.53 12.26
C GLY A 952 -4.80 -9.94 10.90
N THR A 953 -5.66 -10.13 9.91
CA THR A 953 -5.68 -9.18 8.78
C THR A 953 -5.95 -7.75 9.26
N ARG A 954 -6.57 -7.64 10.44
CA ARG A 954 -6.99 -6.39 11.05
C ARG A 954 -6.24 -6.05 12.33
N LEU A 955 -5.80 -4.80 12.44
CA LEU A 955 -5.34 -4.21 13.69
C LEU A 955 -6.56 -3.58 14.38
N GLN A 956 -6.86 -3.98 15.61
CA GLN A 956 -7.89 -3.30 16.39
C GLN A 956 -7.28 -2.11 17.13
N LEU A 957 -7.87 -0.92 16.98
CA LEU A 957 -7.29 0.29 17.56
C LEU A 957 -7.23 0.29 19.08
N ALA A 958 -8.29 -0.17 19.76
CA ALA A 958 -8.26 -0.29 21.21
C ALA A 958 -7.19 -1.28 21.71
N GLN A 959 -6.77 -2.25 20.89
CA GLN A 959 -5.73 -3.21 21.26
C GLN A 959 -4.31 -2.70 20.96
N ASN A 960 -4.17 -1.63 20.18
CA ASN A 960 -2.91 -1.16 19.62
C ASN A 960 -2.54 0.26 20.10
N ASP A 961 -2.97 0.62 21.31
CA ASP A 961 -2.57 1.85 21.99
C ASP A 961 -1.58 1.53 23.12
N SER A 962 -0.43 2.20 23.11
CA SER A 962 0.68 1.93 24.03
C SER A 962 0.36 2.20 25.52
N TYR A 963 -0.57 3.11 25.80
CA TYR A 963 -1.00 3.46 27.15
C TYR A 963 -2.20 2.63 27.61
N TYR A 964 -3.09 2.25 26.69
CA TYR A 964 -4.14 1.28 26.98
C TYR A 964 -3.55 -0.09 27.34
N ILE A 965 -2.58 -0.58 26.56
CA ILE A 965 -1.89 -1.85 26.84
C ILE A 965 -1.19 -1.78 28.19
N LEU A 966 -0.50 -0.67 28.48
CA LEU A 966 0.11 -0.43 29.79
C LEU A 966 -0.92 -0.55 30.91
N LEU A 967 -2.00 0.22 30.85
CA LEU A 967 -3.02 0.26 31.89
C LEU A 967 -3.68 -1.12 32.08
N ASN A 968 -4.09 -1.78 31.00
CA ASN A 968 -4.73 -3.10 31.06
C ASN A 968 -3.80 -4.17 31.66
N ASN A 969 -2.50 -4.13 31.36
CA ASN A 969 -1.53 -5.05 31.95
C ASN A 969 -1.28 -4.75 33.44
N LEU A 970 -1.31 -3.49 33.86
CA LEU A 970 -1.21 -3.12 35.27
C LEU A 970 -2.45 -3.56 36.05
N ILE A 971 -3.65 -3.31 35.52
CA ILE A 971 -4.92 -3.72 36.13
C ILE A 971 -4.93 -5.23 36.36
N ARG A 972 -4.64 -6.02 35.32
CA ARG A 972 -4.59 -7.49 35.44
C ARG A 972 -3.58 -7.97 36.49
N TYR A 973 -2.43 -7.31 36.58
CA TYR A 973 -1.41 -7.64 37.57
C TYR A 973 -1.94 -7.43 39.00
N PHE A 974 -2.48 -6.25 39.32
CA PHE A 974 -2.99 -5.95 40.66
C PHE A 974 -4.28 -6.70 41.00
N GLU A 975 -5.17 -6.95 40.03
CA GLU A 975 -6.32 -7.84 40.20
C GLU A 975 -5.88 -9.26 40.57
N SER A 976 -4.85 -9.80 39.88
CA SER A 976 -4.31 -11.13 40.20
C SER A 976 -3.64 -11.20 41.58
N ALA A 977 -3.18 -10.05 42.09
CA ALA A 977 -2.63 -9.91 43.44
C ALA A 977 -3.72 -9.64 44.51
N GLY A 978 -4.98 -9.43 44.11
CA GLY A 978 -6.07 -9.08 45.03
C GLY A 978 -6.03 -7.63 45.54
N ASP A 979 -5.32 -6.73 44.86
CA ASP A 979 -5.15 -5.33 45.26
C ASP A 979 -6.10 -4.38 44.48
N GLU A 980 -7.38 -4.42 44.85
CA GLU A 980 -8.42 -3.58 44.23
C GLU A 980 -8.21 -2.07 44.50
N GLU A 981 -7.56 -1.71 45.62
CA GLU A 981 -7.27 -0.31 45.96
C GLU A 981 -6.28 0.30 44.96
N THR A 982 -5.19 -0.40 44.64
CA THR A 982 -4.23 0.05 43.63
C THR A 982 -4.85 0.09 42.23
N VAL A 983 -5.73 -0.85 41.88
CA VAL A 983 -6.49 -0.80 40.62
C VAL A 983 -7.32 0.49 40.53
N SER A 984 -8.05 0.83 41.60
CA SER A 984 -8.85 2.07 41.65
C SER A 984 -7.97 3.33 41.59
N LEU A 985 -6.82 3.33 42.27
CA LEU A 985 -5.85 4.41 42.21
C LEU A 985 -5.26 4.59 40.80
N LEU A 986 -4.93 3.49 40.12
CA LEU A 986 -4.40 3.52 38.75
C LEU A 986 -5.43 4.07 37.77
N LEU A 987 -6.68 3.63 37.85
CA LEU A 987 -7.77 4.14 37.02
C LEU A 987 -8.00 5.63 37.27
N THR A 988 -7.96 6.07 38.54
CA THR A 988 -8.10 7.47 38.92
C THR A 988 -6.93 8.31 38.39
N CYS A 989 -5.69 7.85 38.60
CA CYS A 989 -4.49 8.54 38.09
C CYS A 989 -4.50 8.62 36.57
N PHE A 990 -4.93 7.56 35.88
CA PHE A 990 -5.04 7.57 34.43
C PHE A 990 -6.11 8.55 33.96
N PHE A 991 -7.30 8.53 34.57
CA PHE A 991 -8.38 9.46 34.26
C PHE A 991 -8.00 10.92 34.49
N LEU A 992 -7.32 11.24 35.60
CA LEU A 992 -6.85 12.60 35.90
C LEU A 992 -5.70 13.05 34.99
N LYS A 993 -5.06 12.11 34.29
CA LYS A 993 -4.00 12.38 33.33
C LYS A 993 -4.54 12.67 31.93
N LEU A 994 -5.69 12.08 31.58
CA LEU A 994 -6.44 12.37 30.35
C LEU A 994 -7.03 13.79 30.46
#